data_AF-A0A355DVN8-F1
#
_entry.id   AF-A0A355DVN8-F1
#
_cell.length_a   1.000
_cell.length_b   1.000
_cell.length_c   1.000
_cell.angle_alpha   90.00
_cell.angle_beta   90.00
_cell.angle_gamma   90.00
#
_symmetry.space_group_name_H-M   'P 1'
#
loop_
_entity.id
_entity.type
_entity.pdbx_description
1 polymer ?
#
loop_
_entity_poly.entity_id
_entity_poly.type
_entity_poly.pdbx_seq_one_letter_code
_entity_poly.pdbx_strand_id
1 'polypeptide(L)'
;MSYCLNLTCSNPQNQNGTKFCQSCGAKLLLGDRYQPIQQIGQGGFGRTFLAVDEYKPSKPRCVIKQFFPQIQGKKNAQKIAELFEQEAVRLDELGKHPQIPELLAHFEEDNCQYLVQEFIEGQNLAEKLEQNGSFTEDKIIALLKDLLPVLQFVHNEQVIHRDIKPENIIQRFPSKLPQPTLVPTTNRQEGESNLSMEAIAQNNSLSQFPLKSQEGELVLVDFGASKFAPRTALSVTGTVIGSVGYTAPEQAAGKAVFASDIYSLGVTCIHLLTAKDAFDLYSFDEGVWMWRNYLKNPVDDRLAYILDKMLEGATNHRYQSVAEVLYDLQKTISFPSSPPPSSVAKNSLVSSIYKAELIVAKIGAANYKTIREAIKNAEPDTRILVRPGFYRESLVIDKSVEIVGDGQREDIIIESRCKPCILMQTDNAIVRGLTLRHQDWMNLKKANFIGRLVGEMVVKPYAIAIPQGQLILENCDITSTGIGCIHIYGNNTEPQIRYCHIHEGAEYGILVSQQGRGLVEDCDIFGHEIGIQIIQGGNPTLRRSQIHSMQKDGIFVANNSEGRLENCDIFSNIRTGVMIKKGGNITMQECNINRNQEQGIYVESNGAGPIENCDLTGNSGGAWYIAPKCSVRRSGNRE
;
A
#
# COMPACT_ATOMS: atom_id res chain seq x y z
N MET A 1 21.43 35.83 26.96
CA MET A 1 21.34 35.29 28.34
C MET A 1 21.90 33.88 28.29
N SER A 2 22.35 33.32 29.40
CA SER A 2 22.80 31.93 29.48
C SER A 2 21.78 31.09 30.25
N TYR A 3 21.54 29.86 29.81
CA TYR A 3 20.68 28.89 30.48
C TYR A 3 21.53 27.80 31.14
N CYS A 4 21.25 27.50 32.42
CA CYS A 4 21.95 26.48 33.17
C CYS A 4 21.43 25.08 32.83
N LEU A 5 22.32 24.16 32.46
CA LEU A 5 21.99 22.77 32.11
C LEU A 5 21.90 21.82 33.32
N ASN A 6 22.23 22.28 34.53
CA ASN A 6 22.09 21.46 35.73
C ASN A 6 20.62 21.05 35.95
N LEU A 7 20.38 19.75 36.14
CA LEU A 7 19.05 19.13 36.29
C LEU A 7 18.29 19.64 37.52
N THR A 8 18.99 20.02 38.59
CA THR A 8 18.38 20.40 39.87
C THR A 8 18.39 21.91 40.12
N CYS A 9 18.73 22.72 39.12
CA CYS A 9 18.79 24.17 39.25
C CYS A 9 17.40 24.78 39.40
N SER A 10 17.15 25.49 40.51
CA SER A 10 15.86 26.14 40.78
C SER A 10 15.64 27.42 39.97
N ASN A 11 16.71 28.13 39.60
CA ASN A 11 16.63 29.30 38.71
C ASN A 11 17.70 29.23 37.61
N PRO A 12 17.39 28.63 36.44
CA PRO A 12 18.39 28.35 35.41
C PRO A 12 18.75 29.55 34.52
N GLN A 13 18.03 30.67 34.59
CA GLN A 13 18.26 31.84 33.73
C GLN A 13 19.37 32.74 34.29
N ASN A 14 20.39 33.04 33.49
CA ASN A 14 21.55 33.83 33.90
C ASN A 14 21.83 34.99 32.90
N GLN A 15 22.42 36.08 33.40
CA GLN A 15 22.84 37.22 32.58
C GLN A 15 24.00 36.86 31.64
N ASN A 16 24.13 37.58 30.52
CA ASN A 16 25.25 37.38 29.57
C ASN A 16 26.61 37.63 30.24
N GLY A 17 27.63 36.85 29.86
CA GLY A 17 29.00 37.00 30.34
C GLY A 17 29.31 36.32 31.68
N THR A 18 28.29 35.74 32.35
CA THR A 18 28.51 34.91 33.54
C THR A 18 29.09 33.55 33.14
N LYS A 19 30.16 33.11 33.83
CA LYS A 19 30.80 31.80 33.59
C LYS A 19 30.14 30.65 34.36
N PHE A 20 29.58 30.97 35.53
CA PHE A 20 28.93 30.04 36.44
C PHE A 20 27.51 30.50 36.76
N CYS A 21 26.61 29.55 36.95
CA CYS A 21 25.23 29.77 37.30
C CYS A 21 25.14 30.44 38.67
N GLN A 22 24.43 31.57 38.75
CA GLN A 22 24.26 32.33 39.99
C GLN A 22 23.41 31.58 41.03
N SER A 23 22.59 30.61 40.59
CA SER A 23 21.69 29.85 41.45
C SER A 23 22.31 28.58 42.02
N CYS A 24 23.08 27.82 41.23
CA CYS A 24 23.60 26.51 41.64
C CYS A 24 25.13 26.34 41.46
N GLY A 25 25.84 27.36 40.97
CA GLY A 25 27.29 27.33 40.77
C GLY A 25 27.78 26.49 39.58
N ALA A 26 26.91 25.80 38.85
CA ALA A 26 27.31 24.99 37.70
C ALA A 26 27.88 25.84 36.56
N LYS A 27 28.78 25.26 35.76
CA LYS A 27 29.34 25.91 34.56
C LYS A 27 28.23 26.19 33.53
N LEU A 28 28.28 27.36 32.89
CA LEU A 28 27.28 27.78 31.90
C LEU A 28 27.68 27.52 30.44
N LEU A 29 28.93 27.15 30.19
CA LEU A 29 29.43 26.71 28.89
C LEU A 29 29.59 25.20 28.89
N LEU A 30 28.84 24.53 28.03
CA LEU A 30 28.93 23.09 27.82
C LEU A 30 30.13 22.76 26.92
N GLY A 31 30.96 21.80 27.33
CA GLY A 31 32.17 21.40 26.59
C GLY A 31 33.14 22.55 26.33
N ASP A 32 33.13 23.59 27.19
CA ASP A 32 33.86 24.85 27.02
C ASP A 32 33.55 25.64 25.72
N ARG A 33 32.50 25.26 24.99
CA ARG A 33 32.24 25.76 23.63
C ARG A 33 30.81 26.24 23.41
N TYR A 34 29.82 25.53 23.93
CA TYR A 34 28.43 25.81 23.60
C TYR A 34 27.75 26.56 24.75
N GLN A 35 27.20 27.73 24.45
CA GLN A 35 26.43 28.52 25.41
C GLN A 35 24.93 28.25 25.22
N PRO A 36 24.26 27.54 26.13
CA PRO A 36 22.82 27.35 26.08
C PRO A 36 22.11 28.68 26.36
N ILE A 37 21.06 28.98 25.60
CA ILE A 37 20.33 30.25 25.65
C ILE A 37 18.94 30.06 26.27
N GLN A 38 18.24 29.02 25.83
CA GLN A 38 16.88 28.70 26.28
C GLN A 38 16.58 27.22 26.07
N GLN A 39 15.73 26.66 26.92
CA GLN A 39 15.16 25.34 26.69
C GLN A 39 14.04 25.46 25.65
N ILE A 40 14.09 24.63 24.61
CA ILE A 40 13.13 24.60 23.50
C ILE A 40 12.30 23.31 23.46
N GLY A 41 12.64 22.31 24.27
CA GLY A 41 11.86 21.08 24.38
C GLY A 41 12.22 20.28 25.62
N GLN A 42 11.29 19.44 26.08
CA GLN A 42 11.50 18.51 27.19
C GLN A 42 10.68 17.25 26.97
N GLY A 43 11.33 16.09 27.05
CA GLY A 43 10.69 14.77 27.05
C GLY A 43 10.93 14.02 28.35
N GLY A 44 10.43 12.78 28.44
CA GLY A 44 10.57 11.95 29.64
C GLY A 44 12.01 11.57 30.00
N PHE A 45 12.94 11.67 29.05
CA PHE A 45 14.32 11.17 29.19
C PHE A 45 15.40 12.18 28.77
N GLY A 46 15.03 13.41 28.42
CA GLY A 46 15.97 14.41 27.94
C GLY A 46 15.37 15.81 27.80
N ARG A 47 16.25 16.80 27.63
CA ARG A 47 15.92 18.21 27.41
C ARG A 47 16.62 18.71 26.16
N THR A 48 15.96 19.58 25.40
CA THR A 48 16.51 20.17 24.19
C THR A 48 16.64 21.68 24.38
N PHE A 49 17.79 22.23 24.02
CA PHE A 49 18.14 23.63 24.21
C PHE A 49 18.59 24.26 22.90
N LEU A 50 18.19 25.51 22.70
CA LEU A 50 18.84 26.39 21.75
C LEU A 50 20.11 26.94 22.38
N ALA A 51 21.20 26.92 21.64
CA ALA A 51 22.51 27.36 22.08
C ALA A 51 23.24 28.12 20.98
N VAL A 52 24.41 28.67 21.34
CA VAL A 52 25.36 29.30 20.41
C VAL A 52 26.71 28.61 20.55
N ASP A 53 27.35 28.34 19.42
CA ASP A 53 28.74 27.88 19.34
C ASP A 53 29.68 29.08 19.47
N GLU A 54 30.27 29.26 20.65
CA GLU A 54 31.14 30.40 20.98
C GLU A 54 32.54 30.29 20.34
N TYR A 55 32.92 29.11 19.81
CA TYR A 55 34.24 28.93 19.20
C TYR A 55 34.31 29.44 17.76
N LYS A 56 33.19 29.43 17.04
CA LYS A 56 33.13 29.95 15.68
C LYS A 56 33.00 31.49 15.72
N PRO A 57 33.78 32.25 14.94
CA PRO A 57 33.68 33.72 14.91
C PRO A 57 32.28 34.23 14.56
N SER A 58 31.55 33.48 13.73
CA SER A 58 30.17 33.80 13.34
C SER A 58 29.13 33.53 14.43
N LYS A 59 29.52 32.86 15.53
CA LYS A 59 28.65 32.47 16.64
C LYS A 59 27.32 31.84 16.20
N PRO A 60 27.35 30.77 15.38
CA PRO A 60 26.13 30.18 14.84
C PRO A 60 25.30 29.55 15.96
N ARG A 61 23.98 29.56 15.76
CA ARG A 61 23.05 28.87 16.64
C ARG A 61 23.14 27.36 16.42
N CYS A 62 22.99 26.60 17.50
CA CYS A 62 22.97 25.15 17.49
C CYS A 62 21.91 24.61 18.46
N VAL A 63 21.55 23.34 18.30
CA VAL A 63 20.67 22.62 19.22
C VAL A 63 21.53 21.72 20.09
N ILE A 64 21.32 21.77 21.40
CA ILE A 64 21.87 20.82 22.36
C ILE A 64 20.72 19.91 22.81
N LYS A 65 20.81 18.62 22.54
CA LYS A 65 20.00 17.61 23.22
C LYS A 65 20.82 17.08 24.40
N GLN A 66 20.24 17.12 25.59
CA GLN A 66 20.80 16.59 26.83
C GLN A 66 20.01 15.37 27.27
N PHE A 67 20.70 14.25 27.45
CA PHE A 67 20.15 13.00 27.95
C PHE A 67 20.68 12.69 29.36
N PHE A 68 19.81 12.23 30.25
CA PHE A 68 20.16 11.89 31.63
C PHE A 68 19.55 10.54 32.06
N PRO A 69 20.36 9.50 32.28
CA PRO A 69 19.86 8.14 32.51
C PRO A 69 19.26 7.86 33.90
N GLN A 70 19.37 8.77 34.87
CA GLN A 70 19.23 8.45 36.30
C GLN A 70 17.80 8.43 36.89
N ILE A 71 16.73 8.73 36.13
CA ILE A 71 15.39 8.96 36.74
C ILE A 71 14.44 7.75 36.70
N GLN A 72 14.68 6.68 35.93
CA GLN A 72 13.79 5.51 35.91
C GLN A 72 14.53 4.17 35.66
N GLY A 73 14.23 3.16 36.49
CA GLY A 73 14.55 1.72 36.41
C GLY A 73 15.65 1.23 35.43
N LYS A 74 16.62 0.47 35.94
CA LYS A 74 17.83 -0.05 35.24
C LYS A 74 17.63 -0.66 33.84
N LYS A 75 16.47 -1.24 33.50
CA LYS A 75 16.24 -1.89 32.19
C LYS A 75 15.86 -0.94 31.05
N ASN A 76 15.24 0.22 31.34
CA ASN A 76 14.84 1.18 30.30
C ASN A 76 15.94 2.21 30.03
N ALA A 77 16.70 2.61 31.04
CA ALA A 77 17.76 3.62 30.91
C ALA A 77 18.85 3.22 29.89
N GLN A 78 19.24 1.94 29.85
CA GLN A 78 20.26 1.46 28.93
C GLN A 78 19.80 1.51 27.47
N LYS A 79 18.55 1.14 27.19
CA LYS A 79 17.99 1.17 25.84
C LYS A 79 17.87 2.59 25.28
N ILE A 80 17.58 3.55 26.13
CA ILE A 80 17.40 4.95 25.71
C ILE A 80 18.77 5.62 25.53
N ALA A 81 19.76 5.28 26.36
CA ALA A 81 21.15 5.67 26.11
C ALA A 81 21.66 5.14 24.76
N GLU A 82 21.36 3.88 24.41
CA GLU A 82 21.67 3.32 23.09
C GLU A 82 21.02 4.11 21.94
N LEU A 83 19.77 4.57 22.10
CA LEU A 83 19.07 5.36 21.06
C LEU A 83 19.71 6.74 20.86
N PHE A 84 20.19 7.35 21.95
CA PHE A 84 20.87 8.64 21.91
C PHE A 84 22.23 8.56 21.19
N GLU A 85 23.02 7.54 21.52
CA GLU A 85 24.29 7.27 20.83
C GLU A 85 24.05 6.89 19.35
N GLN A 86 22.97 6.15 19.06
CA GLN A 86 22.58 5.85 17.69
C GLN A 86 22.25 7.10 16.88
N GLU A 87 21.58 8.11 17.45
CA GLU A 87 21.32 9.36 16.73
C GLU A 87 22.63 10.03 16.26
N ALA A 88 23.60 10.14 17.15
CA ALA A 88 24.91 10.70 16.84
C ALA A 88 25.60 9.93 15.73
N VAL A 89 25.67 8.60 15.85
CA VAL A 89 26.30 7.73 14.84
C VAL A 89 25.61 7.86 13.47
N ARG A 90 24.28 7.94 13.43
CA ARG A 90 23.52 8.00 12.17
C ARG A 90 23.68 9.34 11.47
N LEU A 91 23.67 10.43 12.23
CA LEU A 91 23.96 11.75 11.68
C LEU A 91 25.41 11.86 11.17
N ASP A 92 26.36 11.24 11.86
CA ASP A 92 27.77 11.18 11.42
C ASP A 92 27.92 10.38 10.11
N GLU A 93 27.30 9.20 10.03
CA GLU A 93 27.27 8.34 8.83
C GLU A 93 26.62 9.03 7.63
N LEU A 94 25.50 9.73 7.83
CA LEU A 94 24.79 10.48 6.77
C LEU A 94 25.59 11.69 6.28
N GLY A 95 26.55 12.17 7.07
CA GLY A 95 27.43 13.27 6.72
C GLY A 95 26.68 14.59 6.45
N LYS A 96 27.19 15.38 5.49
CA LYS A 96 26.63 16.69 5.17
C LYS A 96 25.55 16.59 4.11
N HIS A 97 24.33 16.99 4.47
CA HIS A 97 23.20 17.08 3.54
C HIS A 97 22.37 18.34 3.83
N PRO A 98 21.93 19.14 2.83
CA PRO A 98 21.22 20.41 3.08
C PRO A 98 19.90 20.27 3.84
N GLN A 99 19.26 19.11 3.70
CA GLN A 99 17.96 18.77 4.30
C GLN A 99 18.06 17.84 5.52
N ILE A 100 19.24 17.64 6.09
CA ILE A 100 19.47 16.89 7.34
C ILE A 100 20.39 17.72 8.24
N PRO A 101 20.11 17.90 9.54
CA PRO A 101 20.97 18.69 10.42
C PRO A 101 22.40 18.13 10.51
N GLU A 102 23.41 19.00 10.37
CA GLU A 102 24.80 18.61 10.58
C GLU A 102 25.07 18.28 12.06
N LEU A 103 25.71 17.13 12.33
CA LEU A 103 26.27 16.82 13.64
C LEU A 103 27.47 17.72 13.94
N LEU A 104 27.42 18.45 15.06
CA LEU A 104 28.49 19.37 15.47
C LEU A 104 29.40 18.78 16.55
N ALA A 105 28.81 18.03 17.50
CA ALA A 105 29.54 17.32 18.55
C ALA A 105 28.67 16.26 19.23
N HIS A 106 29.32 15.25 19.79
CA HIS A 106 28.73 14.29 20.71
C HIS A 106 29.74 14.00 21.83
N PHE A 107 29.32 14.12 23.09
CA PHE A 107 30.20 13.89 24.26
C PHE A 107 29.38 13.68 25.54
N GLU A 108 30.07 13.23 26.59
CA GLU A 108 29.52 13.08 27.94
C GLU A 108 30.17 14.10 28.89
N GLU A 109 29.37 14.79 29.69
CA GLU A 109 29.82 15.74 30.73
C GLU A 109 28.87 15.64 31.94
N ASP A 110 29.40 15.63 33.17
CA ASP A 110 28.62 15.54 34.42
C ASP A 110 27.57 14.39 34.45
N ASN A 111 27.94 13.19 33.97
CA ASN A 111 27.07 12.00 33.84
C ASN A 111 25.83 12.20 32.95
N CYS A 112 25.84 13.21 32.09
CA CYS A 112 24.83 13.44 31.07
C CYS A 112 25.47 13.30 29.69
N GLN A 113 24.74 12.71 28.76
CA GLN A 113 25.16 12.64 27.36
C GLN A 113 24.60 13.85 26.60
N TYR A 114 25.40 14.39 25.70
CA TYR A 114 25.05 15.56 24.91
C TYR A 114 25.27 15.31 23.43
N LEU A 115 24.29 15.72 22.65
CA LEU A 115 24.31 15.72 21.19
C LEU A 115 24.10 17.16 20.74
N VAL A 116 25.06 17.70 20.00
CA VAL A 116 25.02 19.06 19.47
C VAL A 116 24.90 19.00 17.95
N GLN A 117 23.88 19.65 17.41
CA GLN A 117 23.57 19.65 15.97
C GLN A 117 23.27 21.05 15.46
N GLU A 118 23.22 21.20 14.14
CA GLU A 118 22.77 22.43 13.48
C GLU A 118 21.38 22.87 14.00
N PHE A 119 21.21 24.17 14.27
CA PHE A 119 19.90 24.74 14.49
C PHE A 119 19.25 25.12 13.15
N ILE A 120 18.09 24.53 12.88
CA ILE A 120 17.31 24.82 11.69
C ILE A 120 16.40 26.02 12.00
N GLU A 121 16.75 27.19 11.47
CA GLU A 121 15.94 28.40 11.63
C GLU A 121 14.72 28.34 10.70
N GLY A 122 13.59 27.90 11.25
CA GLY A 122 12.38 27.62 10.51
C GLY A 122 11.21 27.28 11.42
N GLN A 123 10.14 26.78 10.80
CA GLN A 123 8.90 26.37 11.47
C GLN A 123 8.59 24.91 11.11
N ASN A 124 8.19 24.09 12.10
CA ASN A 124 7.82 22.71 11.82
C ASN A 124 6.42 22.61 11.18
N LEU A 125 6.12 21.49 10.51
CA LEU A 125 4.84 21.37 9.79
C LEU A 125 3.63 21.27 10.73
N ALA A 126 3.79 20.81 11.97
CA ALA A 126 2.70 20.83 12.96
C ALA A 126 2.31 22.28 13.31
N GLU A 127 3.30 23.13 13.59
CA GLU A 127 3.10 24.57 13.83
C GLU A 127 2.48 25.24 12.60
N LYS A 128 2.90 24.86 11.38
CA LYS A 128 2.29 25.41 10.15
C LYS A 128 0.83 24.97 9.98
N LEU A 129 0.50 23.74 10.36
CA LEU A 129 -0.87 23.21 10.34
C LEU A 129 -1.74 23.93 11.35
N GLU A 130 -1.24 24.20 12.56
CA GLU A 130 -1.96 24.96 13.59
C GLU A 130 -2.23 26.40 13.15
N GLN A 131 -1.25 27.06 12.52
CA GLN A 131 -1.38 28.46 12.11
C GLN A 131 -2.23 28.66 10.85
N ASN A 132 -2.08 27.79 9.85
CA ASN A 132 -2.67 28.00 8.52
C ASN A 132 -3.83 27.04 8.21
N GLY A 133 -4.08 26.05 9.07
CA GLY A 133 -5.02 24.98 8.81
C GLY A 133 -4.51 23.96 7.78
N SER A 134 -5.44 23.14 7.30
CA SER A 134 -5.16 22.02 6.38
C SER A 134 -4.43 22.46 5.10
N PHE A 135 -3.47 21.64 4.69
CA PHE A 135 -2.69 21.84 3.47
C PHE A 135 -3.55 21.54 2.24
N THR A 136 -3.27 22.23 1.13
CA THR A 136 -3.87 21.92 -0.17
C THR A 136 -3.12 20.78 -0.84
N GLU A 137 -3.75 20.16 -1.84
CA GLU A 137 -3.12 19.15 -2.69
C GLU A 137 -1.76 19.61 -3.22
N ASP A 138 -1.67 20.80 -3.81
CA ASP A 138 -0.42 21.35 -4.35
C ASP A 138 0.69 21.41 -3.29
N LYS A 139 0.33 21.77 -2.05
CA LYS A 139 1.29 21.80 -0.93
C LYS A 139 1.76 20.41 -0.53
N ILE A 140 0.89 19.40 -0.60
CA ILE A 140 1.28 18.00 -0.34
C ILE A 140 2.15 17.46 -1.47
N ILE A 141 1.82 17.75 -2.73
CA ILE A 141 2.66 17.36 -3.87
C ILE A 141 4.04 18.02 -3.75
N ALA A 142 4.11 19.31 -3.40
CA ALA A 142 5.36 20.00 -3.17
C ALA A 142 6.15 19.39 -2.01
N LEU A 143 5.48 19.08 -0.89
CA LEU A 143 6.08 18.40 0.25
C LEU A 143 6.65 17.04 -0.12
N LEU A 144 5.90 16.20 -0.86
CA LEU A 144 6.38 14.90 -1.31
C LEU A 144 7.58 15.03 -2.26
N LYS A 145 7.54 15.99 -3.19
CA LYS A 145 8.65 16.25 -4.11
C LYS A 145 9.93 16.71 -3.40
N ASP A 146 9.80 17.39 -2.26
CA ASP A 146 10.93 17.86 -1.46
C ASP A 146 11.46 16.78 -0.49
N LEU A 147 10.58 16.02 0.16
CA LEU A 147 10.96 15.02 1.16
C LEU A 147 11.35 13.65 0.60
N LEU A 148 10.74 13.19 -0.49
CA LEU A 148 11.07 11.88 -1.05
C LEU A 148 12.56 11.79 -1.48
N PRO A 149 13.18 12.81 -2.12
CA PRO A 149 14.61 12.74 -2.44
C PRO A 149 15.53 12.59 -1.21
N VAL A 150 15.28 13.34 -0.13
CA VAL A 150 16.07 13.20 1.11
C VAL A 150 15.79 11.85 1.79
N LEU A 151 14.56 11.35 1.75
CA LEU A 151 14.24 10.02 2.30
C LEU A 151 14.92 8.90 1.49
N GLN A 152 14.97 9.04 0.16
CA GLN A 152 15.70 8.12 -0.72
C GLN A 152 17.20 8.11 -0.41
N PHE A 153 17.79 9.28 -0.13
CA PHE A 153 19.18 9.40 0.32
C PHE A 153 19.41 8.64 1.63
N VAL A 154 18.57 8.88 2.65
CA VAL A 154 18.63 8.19 3.95
C VAL A 154 18.53 6.66 3.77
N HIS A 155 17.62 6.18 2.92
CA HIS A 155 17.45 4.74 2.64
C HIS A 155 18.63 4.14 1.87
N ASN A 156 19.27 4.90 0.97
CA ASN A 156 20.46 4.45 0.25
C ASN A 156 21.62 4.20 1.20
N GLU A 157 21.79 5.07 2.20
CA GLU A 157 22.76 4.91 3.30
C GLU A 157 22.35 3.83 4.34
N GLN A 158 21.33 3.02 4.02
CA GLN A 158 20.84 1.89 4.84
C GLN A 158 20.29 2.31 6.22
N VAL A 159 19.80 3.55 6.32
CA VAL A 159 19.16 4.08 7.52
C VAL A 159 17.64 4.08 7.35
N ILE A 160 16.90 3.68 8.39
CA ILE A 160 15.43 3.84 8.49
C ILE A 160 15.17 4.91 9.56
N HIS A 161 14.43 5.97 9.24
CA HIS A 161 14.19 7.12 10.13
C HIS A 161 13.32 6.78 11.35
N ARG A 162 12.20 6.09 11.13
CA ARG A 162 11.25 5.54 12.12
C ARG A 162 10.39 6.52 12.90
N ASP A 163 10.63 7.83 12.82
CA ASP A 163 9.77 8.85 13.45
C ASP A 163 9.42 10.01 12.51
N ILE A 164 8.98 9.71 11.28
CA ILE A 164 8.51 10.74 10.34
C ILE A 164 7.11 11.20 10.74
N LYS A 165 6.98 12.50 11.05
CA LYS A 165 5.75 13.18 11.48
C LYS A 165 5.89 14.70 11.27
N PRO A 166 4.79 15.48 11.30
CA PRO A 166 4.83 16.93 11.07
C PRO A 166 5.82 17.70 11.97
N GLU A 167 6.00 17.29 13.22
CA GLU A 167 6.90 17.93 14.19
C GLU A 167 8.39 17.75 13.83
N ASN A 168 8.71 16.68 13.11
CA ASN A 168 10.08 16.30 12.73
C ASN A 168 10.44 16.75 11.30
N ILE A 169 9.63 17.63 10.71
CA ILE A 169 9.89 18.23 9.40
C ILE A 169 9.84 19.75 9.57
N ILE A 170 10.98 20.40 9.40
CA ILE A 170 11.13 21.86 9.56
C ILE A 170 11.27 22.52 8.20
N GLN A 171 10.42 23.50 7.92
CA GLN A 171 10.61 24.37 6.77
C GLN A 171 11.49 25.56 7.15
N ARG A 172 12.69 25.65 6.55
CA ARG A 172 13.59 26.79 6.78
C ARG A 172 12.92 28.09 6.35
N PHE A 173 13.16 29.17 7.09
CA PHE A 173 12.79 30.48 6.56
C PHE A 173 13.65 30.80 5.32
N PRO A 174 13.10 31.44 4.28
CA PRO A 174 13.88 31.89 3.15
C PRO A 174 15.03 32.75 3.68
N SER A 175 16.26 32.41 3.32
CA SER A 175 17.40 33.26 3.66
C SER A 175 17.09 34.66 3.12
N LYS A 176 17.13 35.68 3.99
CA LYS A 176 16.99 37.07 3.54
C LYS A 176 18.01 37.27 2.42
N LEU A 177 17.54 37.39 1.19
CA LEU A 177 18.36 37.92 0.11
C LEU A 177 19.00 39.21 0.66
N PRO A 178 20.33 39.38 0.57
CA PRO A 178 20.92 40.65 0.94
C PRO A 178 20.18 41.73 0.15
N GLN A 179 19.56 42.68 0.86
CA GLN A 179 18.97 43.83 0.20
C GLN A 179 20.05 44.42 -0.71
N PRO A 180 19.72 44.77 -1.96
CA PRO A 180 20.70 45.39 -2.84
C PRO A 180 21.21 46.63 -2.12
N THR A 181 22.47 46.55 -1.69
CA THR A 181 23.19 47.68 -1.15
C THR A 181 23.21 48.68 -2.30
N LEU A 182 22.58 49.85 -2.10
CA LEU A 182 22.69 50.99 -3.00
C LEU A 182 24.18 51.33 -3.12
N VAL A 183 24.84 50.78 -4.14
CA VAL A 183 26.17 51.22 -4.55
C VAL A 183 25.97 52.57 -5.23
N PRO A 184 26.67 53.64 -4.81
CA PRO A 184 26.59 54.93 -5.47
C PRO A 184 27.08 54.77 -6.92
N THR A 185 26.21 55.06 -7.88
CA THR A 185 26.55 55.13 -9.29
C THR A 185 27.57 56.24 -9.51
N THR A 186 28.79 55.85 -9.89
CA THR A 186 29.73 56.75 -10.56
C THR A 186 29.77 56.39 -12.04
N ASN A 187 29.76 57.46 -12.85
CA ASN A 187 29.61 57.50 -14.30
C ASN A 187 30.58 56.62 -15.08
N ARG A 188 30.08 56.07 -16.20
CA ARG A 188 30.63 56.10 -17.59
C ARG A 188 29.78 55.14 -18.44
N GLN A 189 29.05 55.63 -19.46
CA GLN A 189 29.47 55.71 -20.89
C GLN A 189 30.17 54.41 -21.35
N GLU A 190 29.84 53.72 -22.43
CA GLU A 190 29.04 53.92 -23.65
C GLU A 190 29.06 52.55 -24.38
N GLY A 191 28.13 52.28 -25.30
CA GLY A 191 28.35 51.32 -26.39
C GLY A 191 27.38 50.13 -26.48
N GLU A 192 26.29 50.35 -27.22
CA GLU A 192 25.81 49.57 -28.39
C GLU A 192 26.46 48.19 -28.66
N SER A 193 25.82 47.15 -29.19
CA SER A 193 24.46 46.86 -29.65
C SER A 193 24.43 45.37 -30.03
N ASN A 194 23.23 44.76 -30.02
CA ASN A 194 22.79 43.60 -30.82
C ASN A 194 23.70 42.38 -30.96
N LEU A 195 23.24 41.23 -30.41
CA LEU A 195 23.27 39.96 -31.14
C LEU A 195 22.10 39.07 -30.68
N SER A 196 21.35 38.65 -31.68
CA SER A 196 20.13 37.85 -31.65
C SER A 196 20.39 36.37 -31.38
N MET A 197 19.32 35.72 -30.93
CA MET A 197 19.07 34.28 -30.84
C MET A 197 19.72 33.46 -31.96
N GLU A 198 20.56 32.49 -31.58
CA GLU A 198 20.68 31.13 -32.15
C GLU A 198 21.99 30.45 -31.69
N ALA A 199 21.96 29.83 -30.51
CA ALA A 199 22.90 28.75 -30.13
C ALA A 199 22.46 28.10 -28.81
N ILE A 200 21.30 27.44 -28.79
CA ILE A 200 20.93 26.48 -27.74
C ILE A 200 20.44 25.20 -28.40
N ALA A 201 21.38 24.38 -28.85
CA ALA A 201 21.15 22.97 -29.08
C ALA A 201 22.51 22.27 -28.98
N GLN A 202 22.65 21.47 -27.93
CA GLN A 202 23.70 20.46 -27.63
C GLN A 202 24.42 20.75 -26.30
N ASN A 203 23.81 20.25 -25.22
CA ASN A 203 24.46 19.63 -24.06
C ASN A 203 23.41 19.39 -22.96
N ASN A 204 22.63 18.32 -23.10
CA ASN A 204 21.83 17.79 -21.98
C ASN A 204 22.48 16.48 -21.51
N SER A 205 23.31 16.60 -20.48
CA SER A 205 23.70 15.49 -19.60
C SER A 205 23.82 16.05 -18.19
N LEU A 206 22.94 15.56 -17.31
CA LEU A 206 23.05 15.57 -15.85
C LEU A 206 23.16 16.94 -15.16
N SER A 207 22.04 17.66 -15.05
CA SER A 207 21.69 18.46 -13.86
C SER A 207 20.28 19.06 -14.00
N GLN A 208 19.27 18.44 -13.38
CA GLN A 208 18.02 19.14 -13.08
C GLN A 208 17.64 18.84 -11.63
N PHE A 209 18.24 19.61 -10.72
CA PHE A 209 17.62 19.86 -9.42
C PHE A 209 16.36 20.73 -9.67
N PRO A 210 15.23 20.48 -9.01
CA PRO A 210 14.05 21.33 -9.15
C PRO A 210 14.36 22.76 -8.68
N LEU A 211 13.72 23.74 -9.31
CA LEU A 211 13.75 25.14 -8.88
C LEU A 211 13.46 25.23 -7.37
N LYS A 212 14.32 25.93 -6.61
CA LYS A 212 14.13 26.21 -5.18
C LYS A 212 12.75 26.83 -4.94
N SER A 213 11.99 26.26 -3.99
CA SER A 213 10.71 26.82 -3.57
C SER A 213 10.92 28.21 -2.97
N GLN A 214 9.99 29.14 -3.21
CA GLN A 214 10.04 30.47 -2.59
C GLN A 214 9.79 30.41 -1.07
N GLU A 215 9.27 29.29 -0.56
CA GLU A 215 8.91 29.07 0.84
C GLU A 215 10.04 28.50 1.71
N GLY A 216 11.21 28.20 1.12
CA GLY A 216 12.34 27.56 1.81
C GLY A 216 12.28 26.03 1.80
N GLU A 217 13.46 25.40 1.90
CA GLU A 217 13.66 23.94 1.83
C GLU A 217 13.18 23.24 3.12
N LEU A 218 12.55 22.05 2.97
CA LEU A 218 12.19 21.18 4.09
C LEU A 218 13.42 20.41 4.60
N VAL A 219 13.55 20.30 5.92
CA VAL A 219 14.62 19.60 6.62
C VAL A 219 14.02 18.50 7.48
N LEU A 220 14.48 17.27 7.30
CA LEU A 220 14.10 16.12 8.11
C LEU A 220 14.99 16.07 9.35
N VAL A 221 14.40 16.09 10.54
CA VAL A 221 15.10 16.14 11.83
C VAL A 221 14.73 14.96 12.72
N ASP A 222 15.50 14.76 13.80
CA ASP A 222 15.24 13.80 14.89
C ASP A 222 15.43 12.31 14.51
N PHE A 223 16.69 11.90 14.37
CA PHE A 223 17.08 10.53 14.02
C PHE A 223 17.21 9.60 15.25
N GLY A 224 16.74 10.02 16.43
CA GLY A 224 16.86 9.27 17.68
C GLY A 224 16.12 7.93 17.71
N ALA A 225 15.17 7.70 16.80
CA ALA A 225 14.48 6.43 16.65
C ALA A 225 15.10 5.51 15.58
N SER A 226 16.08 6.00 14.81
CA SER A 226 16.53 5.41 13.55
C SER A 226 17.34 4.11 13.72
N LYS A 227 17.48 3.30 12.65
CA LYS A 227 18.23 2.01 12.70
C LYS A 227 18.95 1.70 11.39
N PHE A 228 20.13 1.09 11.51
CA PHE A 228 20.84 0.43 10.41
C PHE A 228 20.15 -0.85 9.97
N ALA A 229 19.88 -0.98 8.66
CA ALA A 229 19.27 -2.17 8.09
C ALA A 229 20.11 -2.64 6.87
N PRO A 230 21.10 -3.53 7.06
CA PRO A 230 21.83 -4.09 5.92
C PRO A 230 20.86 -4.82 4.99
N ARG A 231 21.07 -4.73 3.66
CA ARG A 231 20.22 -5.36 2.62
C ARG A 231 19.92 -6.85 2.83
N THR A 232 20.73 -7.56 3.63
CA THR A 232 20.63 -9.00 3.92
C THR A 232 20.04 -9.34 5.29
N ALA A 233 19.70 -8.36 6.13
CA ALA A 233 19.30 -8.56 7.53
C ALA A 233 17.95 -7.92 7.88
N LEU A 234 16.87 -8.41 7.27
CA LEU A 234 15.48 -7.96 7.51
C LEU A 234 14.74 -8.80 8.58
N SER A 235 15.44 -9.32 9.60
CA SER A 235 14.81 -10.27 10.56
C SER A 235 15.22 -10.17 12.04
N VAL A 236 15.83 -9.07 12.49
CA VAL A 236 16.17 -8.91 13.92
C VAL A 236 15.10 -8.07 14.64
N THR A 237 14.31 -8.73 15.48
CA THR A 237 13.29 -8.16 16.38
C THR A 237 13.88 -7.10 17.32
N GLY A 238 13.39 -5.87 17.25
CA GLY A 238 13.70 -4.79 18.20
C GLY A 238 12.47 -4.33 18.98
N THR A 239 12.68 -3.54 20.04
CA THR A 239 11.66 -2.92 20.88
C THR A 239 10.77 -1.94 20.07
N VAL A 240 9.50 -1.78 20.46
CA VAL A 240 8.54 -0.84 19.84
C VAL A 240 9.03 0.60 20.02
N ILE A 241 9.36 1.28 18.93
CA ILE A 241 9.85 2.68 18.90
C ILE A 241 9.11 3.41 17.77
N GLY A 242 8.62 4.63 18.04
CA GLY A 242 7.91 5.50 17.08
C GLY A 242 6.76 6.28 17.73
N SER A 243 6.31 7.37 17.10
CA SER A 243 5.17 8.17 17.57
C SER A 243 3.83 7.46 17.32
N VAL A 244 2.96 7.48 18.33
CA VAL A 244 1.61 6.89 18.26
C VAL A 244 0.82 7.57 17.13
N GLY A 245 0.13 6.78 16.29
CA GLY A 245 -0.62 7.26 15.14
C GLY A 245 0.14 7.24 13.81
N TYR A 246 1.46 7.46 13.81
CA TYR A 246 2.29 7.49 12.58
C TYR A 246 3.09 6.21 12.34
N THR A 247 3.25 5.40 13.38
CA THR A 247 4.06 4.18 13.35
C THR A 247 3.41 3.11 12.47
N ALA A 248 4.16 2.58 11.50
CA ALA A 248 3.70 1.49 10.65
C ALA A 248 3.44 0.18 11.45
N PRO A 249 2.48 -0.67 11.07
CA PRO A 249 2.12 -1.87 11.83
C PRO A 249 3.29 -2.83 12.08
N GLU A 250 4.14 -3.05 11.08
CA GLU A 250 5.32 -3.90 11.19
C GLU A 250 6.41 -3.28 12.10
N GLN A 251 6.51 -1.95 12.14
CA GLN A 251 7.38 -1.24 13.07
C GLN A 251 6.84 -1.34 14.51
N ALA A 252 5.53 -1.22 14.69
CA ALA A 252 4.89 -1.45 15.98
C ALA A 252 5.11 -2.90 16.48
N ALA A 253 5.28 -3.86 15.57
CA ALA A 253 5.67 -5.23 15.87
C ALA A 253 7.21 -5.44 16.03
N GLY A 254 8.00 -4.37 16.02
CA GLY A 254 9.46 -4.42 16.21
C GLY A 254 10.28 -4.76 14.96
N LYS A 255 9.65 -4.75 13.78
CA LYS A 255 10.23 -5.15 12.48
C LYS A 255 10.20 -4.02 11.46
N ALA A 256 10.63 -2.81 11.83
CA ALA A 256 10.67 -1.70 10.89
C ALA A 256 11.53 -2.02 9.66
N VAL A 257 11.03 -1.63 8.49
CA VAL A 257 11.66 -1.77 7.17
C VAL A 257 11.69 -0.41 6.47
N PHE A 258 12.36 -0.26 5.32
CA PHE A 258 12.38 1.02 4.59
C PHE A 258 10.96 1.51 4.23
N ALA A 259 10.06 0.58 3.86
CA ALA A 259 8.65 0.87 3.61
C ALA A 259 7.88 1.37 4.84
N SER A 260 8.41 1.22 6.07
CA SER A 260 7.81 1.79 7.29
C SER A 260 7.89 3.33 7.28
N ASP A 261 8.98 3.92 6.80
CA ASP A 261 9.10 5.38 6.68
C ASP A 261 8.13 5.94 5.63
N ILE A 262 7.93 5.23 4.54
CA ILE A 262 6.97 5.60 3.48
C ILE A 262 5.56 5.66 4.07
N TYR A 263 5.19 4.71 4.92
CA TYR A 263 3.92 4.74 5.63
C TYR A 263 3.79 5.95 6.53
N SER A 264 4.78 6.21 7.37
CA SER A 264 4.77 7.36 8.28
C SER A 264 4.68 8.70 7.52
N LEU A 265 5.33 8.81 6.36
CA LEU A 265 5.18 9.97 5.47
C LEU A 265 3.76 10.04 4.86
N GLY A 266 3.15 8.91 4.52
CA GLY A 266 1.75 8.85 4.09
C GLY A 266 0.79 9.36 5.16
N VAL A 267 0.96 8.92 6.41
CA VAL A 267 0.17 9.38 7.57
C VAL A 267 0.36 10.89 7.77
N THR A 268 1.61 11.35 7.69
CA THR A 268 1.94 12.79 7.77
C THR A 268 1.15 13.60 6.72
N CYS A 269 1.10 13.12 5.48
CA CYS A 269 0.38 13.81 4.41
C CYS A 269 -1.13 13.90 4.68
N ILE A 270 -1.77 12.80 5.09
CA ILE A 270 -3.22 12.81 5.35
C ILE A 270 -3.60 13.61 6.60
N HIS A 271 -2.73 13.66 7.62
CA HIS A 271 -2.91 14.56 8.76
C HIS A 271 -2.87 16.02 8.28
N LEU A 272 -1.85 16.40 7.50
CA LEU A 272 -1.73 17.76 6.98
C LEU A 272 -2.91 18.13 6.07
N LEU A 273 -3.44 17.20 5.27
CA LEU A 273 -4.62 17.43 4.40
C LEU A 273 -5.93 17.65 5.16
N THR A 274 -6.07 17.03 6.32
CA THR A 274 -7.35 17.00 7.06
C THR A 274 -7.35 17.93 8.27
N ALA A 275 -6.17 18.28 8.79
CA ALA A 275 -5.99 18.93 10.08
C ALA A 275 -6.71 18.17 11.23
N LYS A 276 -6.78 16.85 11.12
CA LYS A 276 -7.31 15.94 12.13
C LYS A 276 -6.19 15.06 12.65
N ASP A 277 -6.23 14.78 13.96
CA ASP A 277 -5.26 13.92 14.60
C ASP A 277 -5.18 12.58 13.86
N ALA A 278 -3.96 12.09 13.62
CA ALA A 278 -3.73 10.86 12.86
C ALA A 278 -4.46 9.65 13.47
N PHE A 279 -4.65 9.62 14.79
CA PHE A 279 -5.41 8.59 15.48
C PHE A 279 -6.90 8.62 15.11
N ASP A 280 -7.48 9.82 14.99
CA ASP A 280 -8.89 10.01 14.61
C ASP A 280 -9.15 9.71 13.13
N LEU A 281 -8.10 9.74 12.30
CA LEU A 281 -8.17 9.39 10.88
C LEU A 281 -8.19 7.89 10.64
N TYR A 282 -7.89 7.07 11.65
CA TYR A 282 -7.85 5.62 11.53
C TYR A 282 -9.03 4.98 12.27
N SER A 283 -9.89 4.30 11.51
CA SER A 283 -10.94 3.47 12.09
C SER A 283 -10.34 2.14 12.52
N PHE A 284 -10.16 1.94 13.82
CA PHE A 284 -9.70 0.66 14.38
C PHE A 284 -10.70 -0.47 14.17
N ASP A 285 -12.00 -0.13 14.15
CA ASP A 285 -13.08 -1.09 13.93
C ASP A 285 -13.10 -1.62 12.48
N GLU A 286 -12.84 -0.73 11.51
CA GLU A 286 -12.90 -1.06 10.08
C GLU A 286 -11.53 -1.33 9.43
N GLY A 287 -10.44 -1.00 10.12
CA GLY A 287 -9.11 -1.17 9.58
C GLY A 287 -8.74 -0.25 8.44
N VAL A 288 -9.26 0.96 8.45
CA VAL A 288 -9.10 1.91 7.35
C VAL A 288 -8.71 3.28 7.81
N TRP A 289 -7.89 3.89 6.97
CA TRP A 289 -7.73 5.32 6.94
C TRP A 289 -8.99 5.97 6.34
N MET A 290 -9.71 6.70 7.18
CA MET A 290 -10.94 7.43 6.85
C MET A 290 -10.67 8.89 6.46
N TRP A 291 -9.43 9.19 6.08
CA TRP A 291 -8.94 10.55 5.85
C TRP A 291 -9.75 11.36 4.84
N ARG A 292 -10.29 10.72 3.79
CA ARG A 292 -11.14 11.37 2.80
C ARG A 292 -12.41 11.98 3.38
N ASN A 293 -12.94 11.43 4.47
CA ASN A 293 -14.15 11.93 5.13
C ASN A 293 -13.91 13.27 5.85
N TYR A 294 -12.66 13.62 6.08
CA TYR A 294 -12.26 14.82 6.82
C TYR A 294 -11.61 15.88 5.91
N LEU A 295 -11.58 15.64 4.59
CA LEU A 295 -11.04 16.60 3.62
C LEU A 295 -11.93 17.83 3.52
N LYS A 296 -11.33 19.02 3.66
CA LYS A 296 -12.02 20.29 3.39
C LYS A 296 -12.09 20.59 1.89
N ASN A 297 -11.09 20.16 1.13
CA ASN A 297 -11.01 20.30 -0.31
C ASN A 297 -10.73 18.92 -0.93
N PRO A 298 -11.33 18.60 -2.08
CA PRO A 298 -11.03 17.36 -2.78
C PRO A 298 -9.55 17.33 -3.21
N VAL A 299 -9.01 16.12 -3.26
CA VAL A 299 -7.65 15.83 -3.71
C VAL A 299 -7.77 14.98 -4.99
N ASP A 300 -6.94 15.24 -5.99
CA ASP A 300 -6.85 14.47 -7.23
C ASP A 300 -6.61 12.98 -6.96
N ASP A 301 -7.25 12.10 -7.74
CA ASP A 301 -7.17 10.66 -7.47
C ASP A 301 -5.76 10.12 -7.65
N ARG A 302 -4.88 10.78 -8.41
CA ARG A 302 -3.48 10.38 -8.48
C ARG A 302 -2.79 10.56 -7.14
N LEU A 303 -2.91 11.73 -6.52
CA LEU A 303 -2.34 11.94 -5.19
C LEU A 303 -3.03 11.02 -4.18
N ALA A 304 -4.35 10.87 -4.28
CA ALA A 304 -5.11 10.02 -3.36
C ALA A 304 -4.70 8.54 -3.47
N TYR A 305 -4.44 8.03 -4.68
CA TYR A 305 -3.90 6.69 -4.93
C TYR A 305 -2.50 6.52 -4.35
N ILE A 306 -1.63 7.50 -4.57
CA ILE A 306 -0.27 7.48 -4.02
C ILE A 306 -0.34 7.42 -2.49
N LEU A 307 -1.15 8.27 -1.85
CA LEU A 307 -1.31 8.29 -0.41
C LEU A 307 -1.89 6.99 0.14
N ASP A 308 -2.93 6.42 -0.49
CA ASP A 308 -3.48 5.13 -0.06
C ASP A 308 -2.45 4.00 -0.14
N LYS A 309 -1.68 3.94 -1.23
CA LYS A 309 -0.65 2.92 -1.42
C LYS A 309 0.54 3.12 -0.48
N MET A 310 0.82 4.34 -0.04
CA MET A 310 1.77 4.61 1.05
C MET A 310 1.23 4.10 2.40
N LEU A 311 -0.08 4.17 2.61
CA LEU A 311 -0.79 3.82 3.86
C LEU A 311 -1.18 2.34 3.99
N GLU A 312 -0.85 1.49 3.02
CA GLU A 312 -1.19 0.06 3.06
C GLU A 312 -0.58 -0.63 4.28
N GLY A 313 -1.40 -1.36 5.04
CA GLY A 313 -0.97 -2.03 6.27
C GLY A 313 -0.08 -3.24 6.00
N ALA A 314 -0.37 -3.99 4.94
CA ALA A 314 0.43 -5.12 4.50
C ALA A 314 1.66 -4.64 3.73
N THR A 315 2.85 -4.92 4.26
CA THR A 315 4.11 -4.40 3.70
C THR A 315 4.28 -4.72 2.22
N ASN A 316 3.83 -5.88 1.73
CA ASN A 316 3.94 -6.30 0.33
C ASN A 316 2.97 -5.58 -0.64
N HIS A 317 1.94 -4.89 -0.12
CA HIS A 317 1.01 -4.09 -0.93
C HIS A 317 1.38 -2.60 -0.92
N ARG A 318 2.27 -2.19 -0.01
CA ARG A 318 2.84 -0.85 0.07
C ARG A 318 3.95 -0.67 -0.97
N TYR A 319 4.29 0.57 -1.32
CA TYR A 319 5.53 0.85 -2.04
C TYR A 319 6.74 0.25 -1.31
N GLN A 320 7.60 -0.46 -2.04
CA GLN A 320 8.80 -1.08 -1.45
C GLN A 320 9.97 -0.11 -1.39
N SER A 321 9.94 0.95 -2.19
CA SER A 321 11.01 1.94 -2.29
C SER A 321 10.49 3.34 -2.56
N VAL A 322 11.27 4.34 -2.15
CA VAL A 322 10.96 5.76 -2.42
C VAL A 322 10.96 6.05 -3.92
N ALA A 323 11.81 5.36 -4.69
CA ALA A 323 11.85 5.45 -6.15
C ALA A 323 10.50 5.11 -6.81
N GLU A 324 9.76 4.12 -6.29
CA GLU A 324 8.42 3.78 -6.80
C GLU A 324 7.42 4.90 -6.52
N VAL A 325 7.48 5.52 -5.33
CA VAL A 325 6.62 6.67 -4.99
C VAL A 325 6.93 7.85 -5.92
N LEU A 326 8.21 8.16 -6.12
CA LEU A 326 8.65 9.21 -7.03
C LEU A 326 8.23 8.94 -8.47
N TYR A 327 8.31 7.70 -8.93
CA TYR A 327 7.84 7.30 -10.26
C TYR A 327 6.36 7.62 -10.43
N ASP A 328 5.50 7.17 -9.52
CA ASP A 328 4.07 7.43 -9.58
C ASP A 328 3.74 8.93 -9.40
N LEU A 329 4.56 9.69 -8.65
CA LEU A 329 4.45 11.14 -8.46
C LEU A 329 4.98 11.99 -9.65
N GLN A 330 5.86 11.44 -10.49
CA GLN A 330 6.41 12.12 -11.67
C GLN A 330 5.73 11.71 -12.98
N LYS A 331 5.08 10.56 -13.04
CA LYS A 331 4.27 10.09 -14.17
C LYS A 331 3.20 11.10 -14.60
N THR A 332 3.54 12.04 -15.49
CA THR A 332 2.55 12.75 -16.29
C THR A 332 1.77 11.71 -17.08
N ILE A 333 0.47 11.59 -16.82
CA ILE A 333 -0.44 10.96 -17.78
C ILE A 333 -0.48 11.93 -18.96
N SER A 334 0.47 11.80 -19.87
CA SER A 334 0.35 12.33 -21.22
C SER A 334 -0.69 11.47 -21.91
N PHE A 335 -1.94 11.93 -21.89
CA PHE A 335 -2.92 11.47 -22.86
C PHE A 335 -2.33 11.75 -24.24
N PRO A 336 -2.26 10.78 -25.16
CA PRO A 336 -2.05 11.13 -26.57
C PRO A 336 -3.15 12.13 -26.91
N SER A 337 -2.75 13.34 -27.31
CA SER A 337 -3.66 14.31 -27.88
C SER A 337 -4.44 13.56 -28.95
N SER A 338 -5.76 13.51 -28.80
CA SER A 338 -6.66 12.93 -29.79
C SER A 338 -6.22 13.42 -31.17
N PRO A 339 -6.00 12.54 -32.16
CA PRO A 339 -5.80 13.02 -33.52
C PRO A 339 -7.02 13.89 -33.88
N PRO A 340 -6.84 14.97 -34.67
CA PRO A 340 -7.99 15.71 -35.18
C PRO A 340 -8.94 14.71 -35.83
N PRO A 341 -10.27 14.92 -35.76
CA PRO A 341 -11.25 13.95 -36.23
C PRO A 341 -11.02 13.74 -37.72
N SER A 342 -10.23 12.72 -38.03
CA SER A 342 -10.02 12.24 -39.37
C SER A 342 -11.29 11.49 -39.67
N SER A 343 -12.01 11.98 -40.66
CA SER A 343 -13.25 11.44 -41.19
C SER A 343 -13.08 9.96 -41.58
N VAL A 344 -13.19 9.08 -40.60
CA VAL A 344 -13.42 7.66 -40.83
C VAL A 344 -14.92 7.49 -40.77
N ALA A 345 -15.46 7.07 -41.91
CA ALA A 345 -16.87 6.91 -42.17
C ALA A 345 -17.58 6.23 -40.99
N LYS A 346 -18.73 6.80 -40.63
CA LYS A 346 -19.74 6.19 -39.79
C LYS A 346 -20.10 4.82 -40.35
N ASN A 347 -19.45 3.76 -39.89
CA ASN A 347 -20.09 2.45 -39.81
C ASN A 347 -20.83 2.39 -38.47
N SER A 348 -21.95 3.12 -38.48
CA SER A 348 -23.03 3.04 -37.52
C SER A 348 -23.71 1.68 -37.67
N LEU A 349 -23.34 0.70 -36.83
CA LEU A 349 -24.09 -0.55 -36.66
C LEU A 349 -24.08 -1.12 -35.22
N VAL A 350 -23.64 -0.37 -34.19
CA VAL A 350 -23.64 -0.87 -32.78
C VAL A 350 -24.56 -0.07 -31.84
N SER A 351 -25.20 1.00 -32.30
CA SER A 351 -26.02 1.87 -31.44
C SER A 351 -27.48 1.41 -31.26
N SER A 352 -27.81 0.11 -31.34
CA SER A 352 -29.22 -0.33 -31.21
C SER A 352 -29.47 -1.59 -30.38
N ILE A 353 -28.57 -2.00 -29.48
CA ILE A 353 -28.77 -3.19 -28.62
C ILE A 353 -29.17 -2.81 -27.18
N TYR A 354 -28.69 -1.68 -26.66
CA TYR A 354 -28.92 -1.28 -25.26
C TYR A 354 -29.93 -0.15 -25.14
N LYS A 355 -30.72 -0.16 -24.06
CA LYS A 355 -31.70 0.90 -23.80
C LYS A 355 -31.04 2.22 -23.41
N ALA A 356 -29.89 2.16 -22.73
CA ALA A 356 -29.11 3.33 -22.32
C ALA A 356 -27.63 2.94 -22.07
N GLU A 357 -26.76 3.93 -22.10
CA GLU A 357 -25.36 3.82 -21.67
C GLU A 357 -25.08 4.83 -20.55
N LEU A 358 -24.54 4.33 -19.43
CA LEU A 358 -24.15 5.12 -18.26
C LEU A 358 -22.64 5.04 -18.09
N ILE A 359 -22.00 6.18 -17.86
CA ILE A 359 -20.57 6.27 -17.57
C ILE A 359 -20.37 6.41 -16.06
N VAL A 360 -19.49 5.59 -15.50
CA VAL A 360 -19.04 5.67 -14.12
C VAL A 360 -17.57 6.04 -14.10
N ALA A 361 -17.24 7.15 -13.46
CA ALA A 361 -15.85 7.59 -13.31
C ALA A 361 -15.66 8.38 -12.01
N LYS A 362 -14.58 8.11 -11.29
CA LYS A 362 -14.21 8.92 -10.11
C LYS A 362 -13.87 10.35 -10.53
N ILE A 363 -13.02 10.49 -11.55
CA ILE A 363 -12.64 11.79 -12.14
C ILE A 363 -13.47 12.12 -13.38
N GLY A 364 -13.72 13.42 -13.57
CA GLY A 364 -14.22 13.96 -14.83
C GLY A 364 -15.71 13.77 -15.05
N ALA A 365 -16.13 14.02 -16.30
CA ALA A 365 -17.52 13.90 -16.71
C ALA A 365 -17.95 12.43 -16.76
N ALA A 366 -18.95 12.10 -15.94
CA ALA A 366 -19.58 10.79 -15.84
C ALA A 366 -21.01 10.95 -15.28
N ASN A 367 -21.88 9.98 -15.53
CA ASN A 367 -23.23 9.96 -14.98
C ASN A 367 -23.22 9.68 -13.46
N TYR A 368 -22.33 8.79 -13.01
CA TYR A 368 -22.23 8.39 -11.61
C TYR A 368 -20.77 8.30 -11.13
N LYS A 369 -20.57 8.44 -9.82
CA LYS A 369 -19.25 8.31 -9.16
C LYS A 369 -19.00 6.94 -8.54
N THR A 370 -20.04 6.12 -8.45
CA THR A 370 -19.99 4.74 -7.95
C THR A 370 -20.74 3.83 -8.89
N ILE A 371 -20.32 2.58 -8.97
CA ILE A 371 -20.95 1.57 -9.82
C ILE A 371 -22.29 1.15 -9.20
N ARG A 372 -22.37 1.06 -7.86
CA ARG A 372 -23.61 0.77 -7.13
C ARG A 372 -24.72 1.76 -7.44
N GLU A 373 -24.43 3.06 -7.47
CA GLU A 373 -25.45 4.06 -7.81
C GLU A 373 -25.89 3.94 -9.26
N ALA A 374 -24.96 3.64 -10.19
CA ALA A 374 -25.29 3.41 -11.58
C ALA A 374 -26.23 2.20 -11.73
N ILE A 375 -25.93 1.06 -11.09
CA ILE A 375 -26.81 -0.12 -11.10
C ILE A 375 -28.19 0.20 -10.50
N LYS A 376 -28.20 0.91 -9.35
CA LYS A 376 -29.45 1.26 -8.66
C LYS A 376 -30.38 2.08 -9.56
N ASN A 377 -29.84 3.05 -10.30
CA ASN A 377 -30.62 3.96 -11.14
C ASN A 377 -30.73 3.52 -12.61
N ALA A 378 -30.02 2.47 -13.01
CA ALA A 378 -30.13 1.90 -14.35
C ALA A 378 -31.50 1.24 -14.57
N GLU A 379 -32.02 1.40 -15.78
CA GLU A 379 -33.08 0.55 -16.32
C GLU A 379 -32.50 -0.81 -16.72
N PRO A 380 -33.29 -1.89 -16.76
CA PRO A 380 -32.85 -3.16 -17.31
C PRO A 380 -32.29 -3.02 -18.74
N ASP A 381 -31.28 -3.81 -19.08
CA ASP A 381 -30.54 -3.83 -20.34
C ASP A 381 -29.68 -2.57 -20.59
N THR A 382 -29.33 -1.86 -19.51
CA THR A 382 -28.39 -0.72 -19.55
C THR A 382 -26.95 -1.20 -19.56
N ARG A 383 -26.12 -0.54 -20.38
CA ARG A 383 -24.68 -0.68 -20.37
C ARG A 383 -24.05 0.35 -19.42
N ILE A 384 -23.20 -0.11 -18.51
CA ILE A 384 -22.48 0.69 -17.53
C ILE A 384 -20.99 0.62 -17.86
N LEU A 385 -20.46 1.71 -18.40
CA LEU A 385 -19.07 1.85 -18.77
C LEU A 385 -18.27 2.40 -17.57
N VAL A 386 -17.34 1.63 -17.04
CA VAL A 386 -16.57 1.94 -15.82
C VAL A 386 -15.16 2.37 -16.19
N ARG A 387 -14.81 3.63 -15.96
CA ARG A 387 -13.47 4.16 -16.21
C ARG A 387 -12.45 3.71 -15.15
N PRO A 388 -11.14 3.83 -15.45
CA PRO A 388 -10.08 3.63 -14.48
C PRO A 388 -10.35 4.32 -13.15
N GLY A 389 -10.12 3.60 -12.06
CA GLY A 389 -10.39 4.07 -10.72
C GLY A 389 -10.44 2.94 -9.69
N PHE A 390 -10.36 3.34 -8.43
CA PHE A 390 -10.53 2.45 -7.28
C PHE A 390 -11.92 2.62 -6.68
N TYR A 391 -12.70 1.54 -6.69
CA TYR A 391 -14.10 1.48 -6.32
C TYR A 391 -14.28 0.57 -5.11
N ARG A 392 -14.22 1.14 -3.90
CA ARG A 392 -14.50 0.37 -2.68
C ARG A 392 -16.00 0.25 -2.44
N GLU A 393 -16.59 -0.82 -2.95
CA GLU A 393 -18.03 -1.07 -2.88
C GLU A 393 -18.37 -2.55 -3.00
N SER A 394 -19.66 -2.86 -2.90
CA SER A 394 -20.24 -4.19 -3.11
C SER A 394 -21.41 -4.00 -4.05
N LEU A 395 -21.41 -4.74 -5.14
CA LEU A 395 -22.34 -4.61 -6.25
C LEU A 395 -23.40 -5.71 -6.15
N VAL A 396 -24.64 -5.31 -5.89
CA VAL A 396 -25.78 -6.20 -5.99
C VAL A 396 -26.38 -5.99 -7.38
N ILE A 397 -26.34 -7.04 -8.21
CA ILE A 397 -26.85 -7.00 -9.58
C ILE A 397 -28.24 -7.65 -9.58
N ASP A 398 -29.27 -6.84 -9.36
CA ASP A 398 -30.67 -7.25 -9.18
C ASP A 398 -31.53 -7.11 -10.45
N LYS A 399 -30.94 -6.55 -11.51
CA LYS A 399 -31.56 -6.36 -12.82
C LYS A 399 -30.54 -6.62 -13.92
N SER A 400 -31.01 -6.90 -15.13
CA SER A 400 -30.10 -7.14 -16.25
C SER A 400 -29.33 -5.88 -16.60
N VAL A 401 -28.01 -5.94 -16.51
CA VAL A 401 -27.08 -4.87 -16.88
C VAL A 401 -25.81 -5.48 -17.44
N GLU A 402 -25.12 -4.70 -18.26
CA GLU A 402 -23.77 -5.01 -18.70
C GLU A 402 -22.80 -3.99 -18.09
N ILE A 403 -21.83 -4.46 -17.30
CA ILE A 403 -20.79 -3.64 -16.68
C ILE A 403 -19.46 -3.91 -17.40
N VAL A 404 -18.88 -2.88 -18.01
CA VAL A 404 -17.69 -3.02 -18.86
C VAL A 404 -16.64 -2.01 -18.44
N GLY A 405 -15.42 -2.47 -18.20
CA GLY A 405 -14.27 -1.61 -17.99
C GLY A 405 -13.87 -0.84 -19.26
N ASP A 406 -13.66 0.46 -19.12
CA ASP A 406 -13.20 1.40 -20.15
C ASP A 406 -11.68 1.62 -20.04
N GLY A 407 -10.90 0.57 -20.25
CA GLY A 407 -9.46 0.63 -20.10
C GLY A 407 -8.83 -0.73 -19.81
N GLN A 408 -7.60 -0.71 -19.30
CA GLN A 408 -6.94 -1.91 -18.79
C GLN A 408 -7.61 -2.34 -17.49
N ARG A 409 -7.85 -3.64 -17.32
CA ARG A 409 -8.59 -4.16 -16.16
C ARG A 409 -7.87 -3.92 -14.84
N GLU A 410 -6.53 -3.84 -14.86
CA GLU A 410 -5.68 -3.63 -13.70
C GLU A 410 -5.86 -2.21 -13.11
N ASP A 411 -6.34 -1.27 -13.94
CA ASP A 411 -6.60 0.11 -13.54
C ASP A 411 -8.05 0.32 -13.04
N ILE A 412 -8.91 -0.70 -13.11
CA ILE A 412 -10.33 -0.63 -12.72
C ILE A 412 -10.57 -1.65 -11.61
N ILE A 413 -10.36 -1.21 -10.38
CA ILE A 413 -10.34 -2.08 -9.20
C ILE A 413 -11.62 -1.88 -8.40
N ILE A 414 -12.36 -2.95 -8.16
CA ILE A 414 -13.50 -2.99 -7.24
C ILE A 414 -13.07 -3.79 -6.02
N GLU A 415 -13.09 -3.17 -4.84
CA GLU A 415 -12.70 -3.80 -3.59
C GLU A 415 -13.88 -3.90 -2.61
N SER A 416 -14.05 -5.06 -1.98
CA SER A 416 -15.02 -5.27 -0.91
C SER A 416 -14.43 -6.02 0.29
N ARG A 417 -14.79 -5.62 1.52
CA ARG A 417 -14.17 -6.15 2.75
C ARG A 417 -14.98 -7.19 3.53
N CYS A 418 -16.31 -7.09 3.49
CA CYS A 418 -17.18 -7.96 4.29
C CYS A 418 -18.31 -8.59 3.48
N LYS A 419 -18.52 -8.12 2.26
CA LYS A 419 -19.56 -8.56 1.33
C LYS A 419 -18.87 -9.00 0.04
N PRO A 420 -19.53 -9.81 -0.79
CA PRO A 420 -19.04 -10.05 -2.13
C PRO A 420 -18.84 -8.74 -2.89
N CYS A 421 -17.78 -8.67 -3.70
CA CYS A 421 -17.62 -7.61 -4.69
C CYS A 421 -18.82 -7.60 -5.63
N ILE A 422 -19.29 -8.80 -6.02
CA ILE A 422 -20.49 -9.00 -6.83
C ILE A 422 -21.40 -10.03 -6.16
N LEU A 423 -22.67 -9.67 -5.99
CA LEU A 423 -23.76 -10.56 -5.63
C LEU A 423 -24.80 -10.55 -6.76
N MET A 424 -24.97 -11.68 -7.43
CA MET A 424 -25.96 -11.86 -8.50
C MET A 424 -27.35 -12.10 -7.92
N GLN A 425 -28.36 -11.36 -8.37
CA GLN A 425 -29.76 -11.50 -7.96
C GLN A 425 -30.74 -11.35 -9.13
N THR A 426 -30.26 -11.45 -10.37
CA THR A 426 -31.06 -11.39 -11.59
C THR A 426 -30.83 -12.63 -12.44
N ASP A 427 -31.58 -12.80 -13.53
CA ASP A 427 -31.45 -13.96 -14.42
C ASP A 427 -30.26 -13.83 -15.37
N ASN A 428 -29.88 -12.62 -15.78
CA ASN A 428 -28.82 -12.39 -16.76
C ASN A 428 -28.04 -11.10 -16.45
N ALA A 429 -26.72 -11.16 -16.45
CA ALA A 429 -25.86 -9.99 -16.35
C ALA A 429 -24.51 -10.25 -17.02
N ILE A 430 -23.82 -9.18 -17.41
CA ILE A 430 -22.50 -9.25 -18.04
C ILE A 430 -21.54 -8.36 -17.26
N VAL A 431 -20.35 -8.87 -16.97
CA VAL A 431 -19.26 -8.14 -16.30
C VAL A 431 -17.96 -8.41 -17.04
N ARG A 432 -17.28 -7.36 -17.52
CA ARG A 432 -16.05 -7.48 -18.31
C ARG A 432 -14.96 -6.50 -17.92
N GLY A 433 -13.71 -6.97 -17.94
CA GLY A 433 -12.54 -6.10 -17.90
C GLY A 433 -12.34 -5.37 -16.57
N LEU A 434 -12.58 -6.04 -15.44
CA LEU A 434 -12.49 -5.46 -14.11
C LEU A 434 -11.56 -6.29 -13.22
N THR A 435 -10.91 -5.64 -12.25
CA THR A 435 -10.22 -6.30 -11.14
C THR A 435 -11.14 -6.33 -9.91
N LEU A 436 -11.42 -7.51 -9.36
CA LEU A 436 -12.33 -7.74 -8.23
C LEU A 436 -11.54 -8.27 -7.03
N ARG A 437 -11.42 -7.46 -5.97
CA ARG A 437 -10.62 -7.79 -4.78
C ARG A 437 -11.48 -7.91 -3.54
N HIS A 438 -11.58 -9.11 -3.00
CA HIS A 438 -12.25 -9.33 -1.72
C HIS A 438 -11.25 -9.47 -0.57
N GLN A 439 -11.42 -8.70 0.49
CA GLN A 439 -10.54 -8.72 1.66
C GLN A 439 -11.32 -9.00 2.95
N ASP A 440 -11.31 -10.24 3.43
CA ASP A 440 -11.81 -10.59 4.76
C ASP A 440 -10.92 -9.97 5.87
N TRP A 441 -11.27 -8.76 6.29
CA TRP A 441 -10.56 -7.98 7.31
C TRP A 441 -10.59 -8.64 8.71
N MET A 442 -11.63 -9.43 9.02
CA MET A 442 -11.81 -9.99 10.36
C MET A 442 -10.94 -11.22 10.65
N ASN A 443 -10.19 -11.74 9.67
CA ASN A 443 -9.49 -13.01 9.79
C ASN A 443 -10.43 -14.08 10.38
N LEU A 444 -11.56 -14.33 9.69
CA LEU A 444 -12.71 -15.09 10.19
C LEU A 444 -12.36 -16.53 10.62
N LYS A 445 -11.14 -17.02 10.34
CA LYS A 445 -10.58 -18.24 10.93
C LYS A 445 -10.63 -18.21 12.47
N LYS A 446 -10.43 -17.06 13.13
CA LYS A 446 -10.62 -16.89 14.60
C LYS A 446 -12.08 -16.69 15.02
N ALA A 447 -12.85 -15.91 14.26
CA ALA A 447 -14.27 -15.65 14.55
C ALA A 447 -15.15 -16.91 14.45
N ASN A 448 -14.80 -17.87 13.59
CA ASN A 448 -15.48 -19.16 13.45
C ASN A 448 -15.45 -20.02 14.72
N PHE A 449 -14.47 -19.84 15.61
CA PHE A 449 -14.43 -20.51 16.91
C PHE A 449 -15.52 -19.94 17.85
N ILE A 450 -15.70 -18.61 17.83
CA ILE A 450 -16.67 -17.89 18.66
C ILE A 450 -18.09 -18.03 18.10
N GLY A 451 -18.31 -17.87 16.79
CA GLY A 451 -19.62 -18.00 16.16
C GLY A 451 -20.27 -19.38 16.34
N ARG A 452 -19.47 -20.45 16.37
CA ARG A 452 -19.94 -21.81 16.71
C ARG A 452 -20.41 -21.95 18.16
N LEU A 453 -19.91 -21.13 19.07
CA LEU A 453 -20.31 -21.13 20.50
C LEU A 453 -21.61 -20.35 20.74
N VAL A 454 -21.93 -19.35 19.91
CA VAL A 454 -23.12 -18.49 20.08
C VAL A 454 -24.26 -18.75 19.09
N GLY A 455 -24.12 -19.69 18.15
CA GLY A 455 -25.21 -20.10 17.25
C GLY A 455 -25.56 -19.08 16.17
N GLU A 456 -24.69 -18.09 15.91
CA GLU A 456 -24.86 -17.15 14.80
C GLU A 456 -24.22 -17.68 13.51
N MET A 457 -24.96 -17.58 12.41
CA MET A 457 -24.49 -17.98 11.09
C MET A 457 -23.54 -16.91 10.54
N VAL A 458 -22.24 -17.10 10.76
CA VAL A 458 -21.20 -16.26 10.16
C VAL A 458 -21.23 -16.48 8.65
N VAL A 459 -21.79 -15.53 7.90
CA VAL A 459 -21.78 -15.53 6.43
C VAL A 459 -20.33 -15.38 6.01
N LYS A 460 -19.78 -16.41 5.36
CA LYS A 460 -18.40 -16.42 4.93
C LYS A 460 -18.35 -15.94 3.48
N PRO A 461 -17.86 -14.72 3.20
CA PRO A 461 -18.02 -14.11 1.89
C PRO A 461 -17.04 -14.69 0.85
N TYR A 462 -17.52 -14.75 -0.39
CA TYR A 462 -16.74 -15.00 -1.60
C TYR A 462 -16.57 -13.66 -2.34
N ALA A 463 -15.54 -13.51 -3.19
CA ALA A 463 -15.44 -12.29 -3.99
C ALA A 463 -16.65 -12.10 -4.92
N ILE A 464 -17.15 -13.20 -5.48
CA ILE A 464 -18.33 -13.24 -6.33
C ILE A 464 -19.25 -14.35 -5.85
N ALA A 465 -20.51 -14.01 -5.56
CA ALA A 465 -21.55 -14.96 -5.19
C ALA A 465 -22.64 -15.00 -6.28
N ILE A 466 -22.88 -16.19 -6.82
CA ILE A 466 -23.81 -16.45 -7.93
C ILE A 466 -24.84 -17.49 -7.46
N PRO A 467 -25.90 -17.08 -6.75
CA PRO A 467 -26.98 -17.99 -6.29
C PRO A 467 -27.97 -18.40 -7.39
N GLN A 468 -28.01 -17.69 -8.53
CA GLN A 468 -28.95 -17.90 -9.62
C GLN A 468 -28.48 -17.21 -10.91
N GLY A 469 -29.08 -17.61 -12.03
CA GLY A 469 -28.98 -16.93 -13.30
C GLY A 469 -27.69 -17.25 -14.09
N GLN A 470 -27.53 -16.51 -15.18
CA GLN A 470 -26.41 -16.59 -16.10
C GLN A 470 -25.61 -15.29 -16.02
N LEU A 471 -24.57 -15.30 -15.19
CA LEU A 471 -23.56 -14.24 -15.18
C LEU A 471 -22.48 -14.56 -16.23
N ILE A 472 -22.29 -13.67 -17.20
CA ILE A 472 -21.12 -13.70 -18.08
C ILE A 472 -20.03 -12.86 -17.42
N LEU A 473 -18.91 -13.51 -17.09
CA LEU A 473 -17.74 -12.88 -16.49
C LEU A 473 -16.55 -13.08 -17.42
N GLU A 474 -16.07 -12.02 -18.06
CA GLU A 474 -15.02 -12.13 -19.09
C GLU A 474 -13.87 -11.17 -18.85
N ASN A 475 -12.63 -11.65 -19.03
CA ASN A 475 -11.41 -10.84 -18.91
C ASN A 475 -11.30 -10.11 -17.56
N CYS A 476 -11.65 -10.78 -16.46
CA CYS A 476 -11.56 -10.22 -15.10
C CYS A 476 -10.38 -10.82 -14.33
N ASP A 477 -9.85 -10.03 -13.40
CA ASP A 477 -8.83 -10.45 -12.44
C ASP A 477 -9.46 -10.52 -11.05
N ILE A 478 -9.36 -11.65 -10.36
CA ILE A 478 -10.20 -11.95 -9.19
C ILE A 478 -9.35 -12.54 -8.07
N THR A 479 -9.36 -11.88 -6.92
CA THR A 479 -8.67 -12.32 -5.70
C THR A 479 -9.58 -12.26 -4.48
N SER A 480 -9.33 -13.13 -3.50
CA SER A 480 -10.12 -13.19 -2.27
C SER A 480 -9.28 -13.69 -1.10
N THR A 481 -9.34 -12.99 0.04
CA THR A 481 -8.84 -13.53 1.31
C THR A 481 -9.93 -14.25 2.14
N GLY A 482 -11.12 -14.42 1.56
CA GLY A 482 -12.27 -15.11 2.18
C GLY A 482 -12.23 -16.64 1.99
N ILE A 483 -13.40 -17.30 1.92
CA ILE A 483 -13.42 -18.73 1.59
C ILE A 483 -12.94 -18.93 0.15
N GLY A 484 -13.48 -18.17 -0.78
CA GLY A 484 -13.17 -18.38 -2.18
C GLY A 484 -13.34 -17.15 -3.04
N CYS A 485 -12.85 -17.23 -4.27
CA CYS A 485 -13.05 -16.17 -5.24
C CYS A 485 -14.48 -16.21 -5.80
N ILE A 486 -14.91 -17.36 -6.31
CA ILE A 486 -16.23 -17.49 -6.95
C ILE A 486 -17.03 -18.62 -6.31
N HIS A 487 -18.28 -18.34 -5.92
CA HIS A 487 -19.23 -19.35 -5.47
C HIS A 487 -20.43 -19.43 -6.42
N ILE A 488 -20.59 -20.59 -7.03
CA ILE A 488 -21.67 -20.96 -7.94
C ILE A 488 -22.58 -21.92 -7.19
N TYR A 489 -23.82 -21.51 -6.92
CA TYR A 489 -24.76 -22.33 -6.17
C TYR A 489 -26.20 -22.06 -6.55
N GLY A 490 -27.08 -23.03 -6.29
CA GLY A 490 -28.49 -22.96 -6.66
C GLY A 490 -28.79 -23.74 -7.93
N ASN A 491 -30.02 -24.28 -8.02
CA ASN A 491 -30.41 -25.24 -9.06
C ASN A 491 -30.59 -24.62 -10.45
N ASN A 492 -30.69 -23.28 -10.54
CA ASN A 492 -30.90 -22.52 -11.78
C ASN A 492 -29.73 -21.57 -12.05
N THR A 493 -28.52 -22.02 -11.77
CA THR A 493 -27.30 -21.21 -11.82
C THR A 493 -26.35 -21.77 -12.87
N GLU A 494 -26.10 -20.99 -13.92
CA GLU A 494 -25.29 -21.39 -15.09
C GLU A 494 -24.44 -20.22 -15.64
N PRO A 495 -23.50 -19.65 -14.85
CA PRO A 495 -22.59 -18.61 -15.34
C PRO A 495 -21.63 -19.10 -16.42
N GLN A 496 -21.10 -18.16 -17.20
CA GLN A 496 -20.00 -18.35 -18.14
C GLN A 496 -18.82 -17.49 -17.69
N ILE A 497 -17.71 -18.12 -17.33
CA ILE A 497 -16.50 -17.47 -16.84
C ILE A 497 -15.41 -17.70 -17.88
N ARG A 498 -14.92 -16.63 -18.52
CA ARG A 498 -13.91 -16.73 -19.59
C ARG A 498 -12.74 -15.78 -19.45
N TYR A 499 -11.55 -16.22 -19.84
CA TYR A 499 -10.35 -15.36 -19.90
C TYR A 499 -10.03 -14.68 -18.57
N CYS A 500 -10.44 -15.28 -17.45
CA CYS A 500 -10.26 -14.71 -16.13
C CYS A 500 -9.02 -15.26 -15.45
N HIS A 501 -8.37 -14.42 -14.65
CA HIS A 501 -7.37 -14.85 -13.68
C HIS A 501 -8.02 -14.94 -12.30
N ILE A 502 -7.94 -16.12 -11.68
CA ILE A 502 -8.57 -16.39 -10.39
C ILE A 502 -7.46 -16.85 -9.45
N HIS A 503 -6.91 -15.93 -8.66
CA HIS A 503 -5.68 -16.20 -7.95
C HIS A 503 -5.64 -15.70 -6.51
N GLU A 504 -4.70 -16.29 -5.77
CA GLU A 504 -4.23 -15.88 -4.44
C GLU A 504 -5.24 -16.02 -3.28
N GLY A 505 -4.83 -16.84 -2.30
CA GLY A 505 -5.08 -16.57 -0.88
C GLY A 505 -6.39 -17.12 -0.29
N ALA A 506 -7.25 -17.71 -1.11
CA ALA A 506 -8.52 -18.28 -0.65
C ALA A 506 -8.41 -19.80 -0.37
N GLU A 507 -9.40 -20.34 0.34
CA GLU A 507 -9.57 -21.80 0.49
C GLU A 507 -9.92 -22.44 -0.87
N TYR A 508 -10.77 -21.80 -1.67
CA TYR A 508 -11.21 -22.27 -2.98
C TYR A 508 -11.04 -21.18 -4.05
N GLY A 509 -10.45 -21.51 -5.21
CA GLY A 509 -10.55 -20.62 -6.37
C GLY A 509 -12.01 -20.49 -6.81
N ILE A 510 -12.63 -21.62 -7.16
CA ILE A 510 -14.06 -21.71 -7.48
C ILE A 510 -14.71 -22.80 -6.64
N LEU A 511 -15.84 -22.48 -5.99
CA LEU A 511 -16.71 -23.44 -5.35
C LEU A 511 -18.00 -23.60 -6.16
N VAL A 512 -18.33 -24.83 -6.53
CA VAL A 512 -19.59 -25.19 -7.18
C VAL A 512 -20.38 -26.12 -6.25
N SER A 513 -21.57 -25.70 -5.86
CA SER A 513 -22.38 -26.42 -4.87
C SER A 513 -23.88 -26.30 -5.12
N GLN A 514 -24.71 -27.04 -4.37
CA GLN A 514 -26.18 -26.93 -4.41
C GLN A 514 -26.74 -26.96 -5.85
N GLN A 515 -26.37 -28.00 -6.62
CA GLN A 515 -26.77 -28.17 -8.03
C GLN A 515 -26.32 -27.06 -9.00
N GLY A 516 -25.42 -26.17 -8.57
CA GLY A 516 -24.85 -25.14 -9.42
C GLY A 516 -24.11 -25.75 -10.62
N ARG A 517 -24.23 -25.09 -11.76
CA ARG A 517 -23.63 -25.48 -13.04
C ARG A 517 -22.91 -24.27 -13.63
N GLY A 518 -22.27 -24.43 -14.77
CA GLY A 518 -21.66 -23.31 -15.48
C GLY A 518 -20.49 -23.74 -16.33
N LEU A 519 -19.99 -22.80 -17.12
CA LEU A 519 -18.84 -22.96 -17.98
C LEU A 519 -17.67 -22.13 -17.44
N VAL A 520 -16.51 -22.76 -17.28
CA VAL A 520 -15.23 -22.11 -17.02
C VAL A 520 -14.33 -22.41 -18.22
N GLU A 521 -13.94 -21.38 -18.97
CA GLU A 521 -13.28 -21.57 -20.27
C GLU A 521 -12.13 -20.58 -20.46
N ASP A 522 -10.97 -21.06 -20.92
CA ASP A 522 -9.78 -20.22 -21.14
C ASP A 522 -9.37 -19.40 -19.90
N CYS A 523 -9.55 -19.96 -18.70
CA CYS A 523 -9.20 -19.31 -17.43
C CYS A 523 -7.90 -19.84 -16.83
N ASP A 524 -7.23 -19.00 -16.04
CA ASP A 524 -6.05 -19.38 -15.25
C ASP A 524 -6.37 -19.29 -13.75
N ILE A 525 -6.19 -20.39 -13.02
CA ILE A 525 -6.61 -20.54 -11.62
C ILE A 525 -5.43 -21.06 -10.81
N PHE A 526 -4.93 -20.24 -9.86
CA PHE A 526 -3.72 -20.58 -9.12
C PHE A 526 -3.60 -19.98 -7.72
N GLY A 527 -2.76 -20.57 -6.87
CA GLY A 527 -2.39 -19.98 -5.57
C GLY A 527 -3.46 -20.06 -4.46
N HIS A 528 -4.40 -21.00 -4.56
CA HIS A 528 -5.43 -21.30 -3.55
C HIS A 528 -5.09 -22.56 -2.74
N GLU A 529 -5.82 -22.84 -1.66
CA GLU A 529 -5.72 -24.16 -1.03
C GLU A 529 -6.20 -25.26 -1.98
N ILE A 530 -7.41 -25.11 -2.55
CA ILE A 530 -7.96 -25.99 -3.59
C ILE A 530 -8.35 -25.12 -4.79
N GLY A 531 -8.06 -25.56 -6.01
CA GLY A 531 -8.39 -24.80 -7.22
C GLY A 531 -9.88 -24.71 -7.44
N ILE A 532 -10.51 -25.86 -7.69
CA ILE A 532 -11.96 -25.96 -7.91
C ILE A 532 -12.54 -27.05 -7.02
N GLN A 533 -13.51 -26.67 -6.19
CA GLN A 533 -14.24 -27.58 -5.30
C GLN A 533 -15.66 -27.79 -5.84
N ILE A 534 -16.05 -29.05 -6.05
CA ILE A 534 -17.36 -29.42 -6.59
C ILE A 534 -18.07 -30.35 -5.61
N ILE A 535 -19.16 -29.89 -5.00
CA ILE A 535 -19.88 -30.60 -3.94
C ILE A 535 -21.40 -30.45 -4.06
N GLN A 536 -22.16 -31.21 -3.28
CA GLN A 536 -23.61 -31.06 -3.14
C GLN A 536 -24.37 -31.03 -4.49
N GLY A 537 -23.97 -31.92 -5.42
CA GLY A 537 -24.58 -32.06 -6.73
C GLY A 537 -24.18 -30.98 -7.75
N GLY A 538 -23.15 -30.18 -7.47
CA GLY A 538 -22.58 -29.27 -8.47
C GLY A 538 -22.14 -30.01 -9.74
N ASN A 539 -22.24 -29.35 -10.89
CA ASN A 539 -21.92 -29.95 -12.19
C ASN A 539 -21.36 -28.90 -13.19
N PRO A 540 -20.14 -28.39 -12.98
CA PRO A 540 -19.53 -27.45 -13.91
C PRO A 540 -18.88 -28.16 -15.11
N THR A 541 -18.75 -27.41 -16.21
CA THR A 541 -17.93 -27.76 -17.37
C THR A 541 -16.71 -26.84 -17.43
N LEU A 542 -15.53 -27.42 -17.56
CA LEU A 542 -14.26 -26.73 -17.69
C LEU A 542 -13.66 -27.01 -19.06
N ARG A 543 -13.17 -25.98 -19.74
CA ARG A 543 -12.57 -26.09 -21.08
C ARG A 543 -11.30 -25.27 -21.18
N ARG A 544 -10.23 -25.81 -21.78
CA ARG A 544 -9.02 -25.04 -22.16
C ARG A 544 -8.46 -24.17 -21.04
N SER A 545 -8.61 -24.61 -19.78
CA SER A 545 -8.26 -23.82 -18.61
C SER A 545 -7.09 -24.44 -17.87
N GLN A 546 -6.35 -23.60 -17.15
CA GLN A 546 -5.17 -23.98 -16.39
C GLN A 546 -5.49 -23.92 -14.90
N ILE A 547 -5.13 -24.98 -14.18
CA ILE A 547 -5.32 -25.10 -12.73
C ILE A 547 -3.99 -25.55 -12.12
N HIS A 548 -3.30 -24.65 -11.44
CA HIS A 548 -1.95 -24.95 -10.98
C HIS A 548 -1.54 -24.27 -9.69
N SER A 549 -0.41 -24.72 -9.13
CA SER A 549 0.20 -24.12 -7.93
C SER A 549 -0.75 -24.07 -6.71
N MET A 550 -1.61 -25.08 -6.53
CA MET A 550 -2.48 -25.19 -5.36
C MET A 550 -1.74 -25.75 -4.14
N GLN A 551 -2.13 -25.33 -2.94
CA GLN A 551 -1.56 -25.86 -1.69
C GLN A 551 -2.07 -27.27 -1.33
N LYS A 552 -3.17 -27.69 -1.94
CA LYS A 552 -3.74 -29.04 -1.84
C LYS A 552 -4.02 -29.58 -3.24
N ASP A 553 -5.27 -29.92 -3.52
CA ASP A 553 -5.73 -30.58 -4.74
C ASP A 553 -6.08 -29.53 -5.81
N GLY A 554 -5.75 -29.82 -7.08
CA GLY A 554 -6.14 -28.94 -8.20
C GLY A 554 -7.66 -28.85 -8.30
N ILE A 555 -8.31 -30.00 -8.44
CA ILE A 555 -9.77 -30.13 -8.48
C ILE A 555 -10.21 -31.18 -7.47
N PHE A 556 -11.24 -30.88 -6.69
CA PHE A 556 -11.81 -31.80 -5.72
C PHE A 556 -13.31 -31.98 -5.96
N VAL A 557 -13.74 -33.23 -6.16
CA VAL A 557 -15.13 -33.61 -6.44
C VAL A 557 -15.64 -34.54 -5.36
N ALA A 558 -16.78 -34.20 -4.73
CA ALA A 558 -17.39 -35.07 -3.74
C ALA A 558 -18.91 -34.94 -3.60
N ASN A 559 -19.50 -35.80 -2.77
CA ASN A 559 -20.91 -35.76 -2.37
C ASN A 559 -21.87 -35.88 -3.57
N ASN A 560 -21.68 -36.92 -4.37
CA ASN A 560 -22.46 -37.22 -5.58
C ASN A 560 -22.54 -36.04 -6.57
N SER A 561 -21.45 -35.28 -6.66
CA SER A 561 -21.34 -34.18 -7.61
C SER A 561 -20.70 -34.64 -8.91
N GLU A 562 -20.98 -33.91 -9.97
CA GLU A 562 -20.54 -34.23 -11.32
C GLU A 562 -19.60 -33.14 -11.85
N GLY A 563 -18.94 -33.40 -12.97
CA GLY A 563 -18.25 -32.34 -13.70
C GLY A 563 -17.66 -32.87 -15.00
N ARG A 564 -17.39 -31.94 -15.92
CA ARG A 564 -16.80 -32.25 -17.23
C ARG A 564 -15.57 -31.39 -17.46
N LEU A 565 -14.45 -32.01 -17.81
CA LEU A 565 -13.19 -31.32 -18.13
C LEU A 565 -12.78 -31.70 -19.55
N GLU A 566 -12.48 -30.70 -20.37
CA GLU A 566 -12.02 -30.90 -21.74
C GLU A 566 -10.82 -30.01 -22.02
N ASN A 567 -9.71 -30.60 -22.48
CA ASN A 567 -8.52 -29.85 -22.88
C ASN A 567 -7.95 -28.95 -21.75
N CYS A 568 -8.03 -29.38 -20.49
CA CYS A 568 -7.51 -28.61 -19.36
C CYS A 568 -6.10 -29.06 -18.95
N ASP A 569 -5.29 -28.10 -18.49
CA ASP A 569 -3.97 -28.36 -17.89
C ASP A 569 -4.05 -28.26 -16.36
N ILE A 570 -3.69 -29.32 -15.64
CA ILE A 570 -3.74 -29.39 -14.18
C ILE A 570 -2.37 -29.80 -13.64
N PHE A 571 -1.61 -28.86 -13.08
CA PHE A 571 -0.20 -29.13 -12.81
C PHE A 571 0.38 -28.42 -11.59
N SER A 572 1.52 -28.92 -11.12
CA SER A 572 2.30 -28.28 -10.04
C SER A 572 1.51 -28.04 -8.74
N ASN A 573 0.52 -28.89 -8.45
CA ASN A 573 -0.23 -28.84 -7.19
C ASN A 573 0.50 -29.64 -6.09
N ILE A 574 0.43 -29.17 -4.84
CA ILE A 574 1.11 -29.80 -3.70
C ILE A 574 0.51 -31.17 -3.34
N ARG A 575 -0.73 -31.46 -3.75
CA ARG A 575 -1.32 -32.80 -3.59
C ARG A 575 -1.68 -33.41 -4.94
N THR A 576 -2.94 -33.78 -5.14
CA THR A 576 -3.38 -34.45 -6.36
C THR A 576 -3.80 -33.46 -7.43
N GLY A 577 -3.70 -33.86 -8.70
CA GLY A 577 -4.30 -33.07 -9.78
C GLY A 577 -5.82 -33.04 -9.64
N VAL A 578 -6.44 -34.23 -9.62
CA VAL A 578 -7.89 -34.39 -9.46
C VAL A 578 -8.21 -35.42 -8.37
N MET A 579 -8.95 -34.99 -7.36
CA MET A 579 -9.44 -35.81 -6.24
C MET A 579 -10.93 -36.10 -6.39
N ILE A 580 -11.32 -37.37 -6.37
CA ILE A 580 -12.73 -37.81 -6.50
C ILE A 580 -13.10 -38.68 -5.30
N LYS A 581 -14.09 -38.23 -4.51
CA LYS A 581 -14.52 -38.93 -3.29
C LYS A 581 -16.04 -38.98 -3.17
N LYS A 582 -16.54 -39.82 -2.25
CA LYS A 582 -17.94 -39.82 -1.77
C LYS A 582 -18.97 -39.77 -2.91
N GLY A 583 -18.85 -40.68 -3.86
CA GLY A 583 -19.76 -40.79 -5.02
C GLY A 583 -19.58 -39.71 -6.08
N GLY A 584 -18.55 -38.85 -5.99
CA GLY A 584 -18.24 -37.88 -7.04
C GLY A 584 -17.96 -38.57 -8.39
N ASN A 585 -18.35 -37.91 -9.48
CA ASN A 585 -18.22 -38.44 -10.83
C ASN A 585 -17.64 -37.37 -11.76
N ILE A 586 -16.53 -37.64 -12.44
CA ILE A 586 -15.94 -36.69 -13.37
C ILE A 586 -15.78 -37.30 -14.77
N THR A 587 -16.20 -36.56 -15.78
CA THR A 587 -15.89 -36.87 -17.18
C THR A 587 -14.69 -36.03 -17.60
N MET A 588 -13.65 -36.67 -18.11
CA MET A 588 -12.44 -35.98 -18.58
C MET A 588 -12.04 -36.44 -19.97
N GLN A 589 -11.70 -35.49 -20.82
CA GLN A 589 -11.23 -35.74 -22.18
C GLN A 589 -10.07 -34.80 -22.53
N GLU A 590 -9.01 -35.34 -23.12
CA GLU A 590 -7.89 -34.56 -23.68
C GLU A 590 -7.21 -33.65 -22.65
N CYS A 591 -7.27 -34.00 -21.36
CA CYS A 591 -6.66 -33.21 -20.29
C CYS A 591 -5.21 -33.64 -20.04
N ASN A 592 -4.41 -32.71 -19.57
CA ASN A 592 -3.02 -32.91 -19.21
C ASN A 592 -2.82 -32.66 -17.70
N ILE A 593 -2.44 -33.69 -16.96
CA ILE A 593 -2.30 -33.65 -15.51
C ILE A 593 -0.90 -34.10 -15.15
N ASN A 594 -0.01 -33.17 -14.80
CA ASN A 594 1.40 -33.47 -14.61
C ASN A 594 2.03 -32.66 -13.47
N ARG A 595 3.23 -33.04 -13.04
CA ARG A 595 4.04 -32.30 -12.05
C ARG A 595 3.32 -32.07 -10.71
N ASN A 596 2.29 -32.85 -10.37
CA ASN A 596 1.67 -32.82 -9.05
C ASN A 596 2.46 -33.68 -8.06
N GLN A 597 2.48 -33.33 -6.78
CA GLN A 597 3.31 -34.04 -5.79
C GLN A 597 2.70 -35.36 -5.28
N GLU A 598 1.39 -35.57 -5.45
CA GLU A 598 0.73 -36.88 -5.26
C GLU A 598 0.37 -37.48 -6.64
N GLN A 599 -0.73 -38.24 -6.71
CA GLN A 599 -1.20 -38.82 -7.97
C GLN A 599 -1.79 -37.75 -8.90
N GLY A 600 -1.72 -38.01 -10.21
CA GLY A 600 -2.47 -37.23 -11.19
C GLY A 600 -3.97 -37.27 -10.87
N ILE A 601 -4.52 -38.47 -10.70
CA ILE A 601 -5.92 -38.69 -10.34
C ILE A 601 -6.04 -39.64 -9.14
N TYR A 602 -6.77 -39.22 -8.11
CA TYR A 602 -7.01 -40.02 -6.91
C TYR A 602 -8.51 -40.24 -6.70
N VAL A 603 -8.92 -41.50 -6.58
CA VAL A 603 -10.34 -41.89 -6.50
C VAL A 603 -10.57 -42.80 -5.29
N GLU A 604 -11.52 -42.43 -4.43
CA GLU A 604 -11.95 -43.26 -3.30
C GLU A 604 -13.44 -43.13 -2.99
N SER A 605 -13.94 -43.93 -2.04
CA SER A 605 -15.30 -43.78 -1.48
C SER A 605 -16.40 -43.74 -2.56
N ASN A 606 -16.38 -44.73 -3.47
CA ASN A 606 -17.29 -44.87 -4.61
C ASN A 606 -17.18 -43.76 -5.66
N GLY A 607 -16.03 -43.09 -5.78
CA GLY A 607 -15.76 -42.17 -6.87
C GLY A 607 -15.78 -42.88 -8.23
N ALA A 608 -16.15 -42.15 -9.28
CA ALA A 608 -16.35 -42.71 -10.61
C ALA A 608 -16.04 -41.72 -11.74
N GLY A 609 -16.09 -42.22 -12.98
CA GLY A 609 -16.17 -41.39 -14.18
C GLY A 609 -15.33 -41.88 -15.35
N PRO A 610 -15.69 -41.50 -16.59
CA PRO A 610 -14.88 -41.77 -17.77
C PRO A 610 -13.74 -40.75 -17.90
N ILE A 611 -12.52 -41.27 -18.06
CA ILE A 611 -11.31 -40.48 -18.24
C ILE A 611 -10.62 -41.00 -19.49
N GLU A 612 -10.63 -40.19 -20.54
CA GLU A 612 -10.29 -40.60 -21.89
C GLU A 612 -9.27 -39.66 -22.56
N ASN A 613 -8.28 -40.23 -23.24
CA ASN A 613 -7.26 -39.48 -23.99
C ASN A 613 -6.50 -38.42 -23.18
N CYS A 614 -6.32 -38.63 -21.87
CA CYS A 614 -5.59 -37.72 -21.00
C CYS A 614 -4.10 -38.11 -20.87
N ASP A 615 -3.21 -37.13 -20.70
CA ASP A 615 -1.81 -37.35 -20.30
C ASP A 615 -1.68 -37.15 -18.79
N LEU A 616 -1.28 -38.20 -18.08
CA LEU A 616 -1.17 -38.24 -16.62
C LEU A 616 0.28 -38.49 -16.16
N THR A 617 1.23 -38.31 -17.06
CA THR A 617 2.64 -38.59 -16.80
C THR A 617 3.30 -37.48 -15.96
N GLY A 618 4.41 -37.81 -15.31
CA GLY A 618 5.21 -36.82 -14.58
C GLY A 618 4.64 -36.34 -13.24
N ASN A 619 3.67 -37.05 -12.67
CA ASN A 619 3.22 -36.85 -11.29
C ASN A 619 4.05 -37.70 -10.31
N SER A 620 4.44 -37.14 -9.16
CA SER A 620 5.33 -37.81 -8.20
C SER A 620 4.71 -39.08 -7.59
N GLY A 621 3.40 -39.10 -7.39
CA GLY A 621 2.65 -40.27 -6.91
C GLY A 621 2.23 -41.25 -8.00
N GLY A 622 2.59 -41.00 -9.26
CA GLY A 622 2.13 -41.75 -10.43
C GLY A 622 0.81 -41.23 -11.01
N ALA A 623 0.35 -41.83 -12.10
CA ALA A 623 -0.83 -41.33 -12.81
C ALA A 623 -2.14 -41.50 -12.02
N TRP A 624 -2.30 -42.59 -11.26
CA TRP A 624 -3.57 -42.93 -10.62
C TRP A 624 -3.43 -43.56 -9.24
N TYR A 625 -4.41 -43.28 -8.38
CA TYR A 625 -4.81 -44.18 -7.29
C TYR A 625 -6.32 -44.40 -7.37
N ILE A 626 -6.75 -45.65 -7.39
CA ILE A 626 -8.18 -46.01 -7.44
C ILE A 626 -8.46 -47.01 -6.31
N ALA A 627 -9.19 -46.58 -5.29
CA ALA A 627 -9.55 -47.41 -4.16
C ALA A 627 -10.56 -48.52 -4.56
N PRO A 628 -10.63 -49.63 -3.80
CA PRO A 628 -11.64 -50.66 -4.03
C PRO A 628 -13.06 -50.10 -4.07
N LYS A 629 -13.92 -50.67 -4.93
CA LYS A 629 -15.32 -50.26 -5.16
C LYS A 629 -15.53 -48.94 -5.92
N CYS A 630 -14.46 -48.29 -6.37
CA CYS A 630 -14.57 -47.14 -7.29
C CYS A 630 -14.71 -47.62 -8.75
N SER A 631 -15.33 -46.81 -9.61
CA SER A 631 -15.64 -47.18 -11.00
C SER A 631 -15.13 -46.13 -11.99
N VAL A 632 -13.87 -46.24 -12.38
CA VAL A 632 -13.24 -45.36 -13.35
C VAL A 632 -13.10 -46.09 -14.69
N ARG A 633 -13.61 -45.50 -15.77
CA ARG A 633 -13.42 -46.01 -17.13
C ARG A 633 -12.21 -45.32 -17.75
N ARG A 634 -11.22 -46.10 -18.16
CA ARG A 634 -9.93 -45.60 -18.70
C ARG A 634 -9.83 -45.99 -20.17
N SER A 635 -9.58 -45.02 -21.05
CA SER A 635 -9.43 -45.27 -22.48
C SER A 635 -8.43 -44.29 -23.09
N GLY A 636 -7.46 -44.75 -23.87
CA GLY A 636 -6.55 -43.88 -24.62
C GLY A 636 -5.64 -42.96 -23.77
N ASN A 637 -5.55 -43.15 -22.46
CA ASN A 637 -4.72 -42.32 -21.58
C ASN A 637 -3.24 -42.68 -21.67
N ARG A 638 -2.38 -41.68 -21.51
CA ARG A 638 -0.94 -41.85 -21.29
C ARG A 638 -0.67 -41.77 -19.78
N GLU A 639 -0.01 -42.79 -19.22
CA GLU A 639 0.02 -43.03 -17.78
C GLU A 639 1.44 -43.27 -17.26
#